data_AF-A0A8H3ZLX5-F1
#
_entry.id   AF-A0A8H3ZLX5-F1
#
_cell.length_a   1.000
_cell.length_b   1.000
_cell.length_c   1.000
_cell.angle_alpha   90.00
_cell.angle_beta   90.00
_cell.angle_gamma   90.00
#
_symmetry.space_group_name_H-M   'P 1'
#
loop_
_entity.id
_entity.type
_entity.pdbx_description
1 polymer ?
#
loop_
_entity_poly.entity_id
_entity_poly.type
_entity_poly.pdbx_seq_one_letter_code
_entity_poly.pdbx_strand_id
1 'polypeptide(L)'
;MKAAIPIFLSGLAAGADLASQDFRVNINDKTGAIDKITRVSRTRWGLGYADLGQDSLHRHFWNFPQVTKRDNTVEAVYTAGPLELVVSRSVDDKHQSFTESYTFTNKGAAALDLDSRGTTSLAIYTPFNDHYTNTSDCVEARSHAHVWAFGGASSWVKLNQMGGKYRNLGLVLTKGALVGYSIEGRNPVTLSNTRGVFLLHPSIPTLQPGESSTIAWTWFWHTDWDDFFEQDANRSEQFVRVETDDYTSVTRETGSISLSGASINANTKVSGQAVQCADQVCNYNFTAGRPGRTNLVVTTDNGYNSTIFLNTVPKYDDLIDSRTKFIIENQQDLTPDTPAEGAYRVFDNQANLIATWDTSTDRNPGRERVGLGILMARWLKKNPDNVEVRESLEEYYTYVSTKLQEENGFVRDRPIGMDGSKKRLYNWPWVLQFHITVAALDLNLTGTVAEKTPLERFMLTLENFYAEGGGELYAIGLPILESLRALEKHGNEEWLQRAKELFLAHGENIATRGLDYPSFEVNFEQSIVAPAAVMLLELWRYTNTTSKQPDYRLHDVAIRHWDGYWFGKDRMWGDTFPHYWSTLNGIALHHYGKDLKNDTEGQAAEALRTAGGIIRNNLALFEANGRASCAYIYPTSVNGRAGNYKDPYANDQDWVLAHLLQIEEDDAFDEGPVNTDFSSARLGFQASKLQYRDRRLDKSCQLRMTLKRVTSICQLPQHNLRIPVKMIYLSYELLDAILTYLPTRKKWLLRRTCKAFNDVLLQQLFKMLRKLQRACKTLPGNVKFLPHEMEHFYNFLLQAGLYEGLPRVTESHRYEWGDKYQYPHEPYDHLPFTLTQASKMHNSLYASVCGLMMLYLYDMHREEGVMGVCGTWAVYCSYCNSRRSAVRDCPDGFRGCGAMMSLNRNMARCAYWYTGRMFRSVRMWEYQSYLEEAFGVYEAIEDIERRCEHFNTVRRREYREASIAGVWRPPRWP
;
A
#
# COMPACT_ATOMS: atom_id res chain seq x y z
N MET A 1 37.27 41.62 -41.53
CA MET A 1 37.58 40.66 -40.45
C MET A 1 36.63 40.91 -39.29
N LYS A 2 35.58 40.10 -39.19
CA LYS A 2 34.72 39.98 -38.01
C LYS A 2 34.70 38.48 -37.68
N ALA A 3 35.14 38.09 -36.50
CA ALA A 3 34.95 36.75 -35.97
C ALA A 3 34.18 36.88 -34.66
N ALA A 4 32.88 36.66 -34.74
CA ALA A 4 32.04 36.35 -33.60
C ALA A 4 32.07 34.82 -33.45
N ILE A 5 32.51 34.34 -32.30
CA ILE A 5 32.35 32.93 -31.90
C ILE A 5 31.27 32.93 -30.81
N PRO A 6 30.06 32.42 -31.08
CA PRO A 6 29.09 32.16 -30.03
C PRO A 6 29.44 30.82 -29.37
N ILE A 7 29.80 30.87 -28.10
CA ILE A 7 29.89 29.68 -27.24
C ILE A 7 28.44 29.24 -26.95
N PHE A 8 27.98 28.20 -27.63
CA PHE A 8 26.79 27.46 -27.23
C PHE A 8 27.11 26.70 -25.95
N LEU A 9 26.65 27.21 -24.81
CA LEU A 9 26.49 26.42 -23.59
C LEU A 9 25.23 25.56 -23.75
N SER A 10 25.38 24.42 -24.45
CA SER A 10 24.43 23.32 -24.37
C SER A 10 24.61 22.65 -23.01
N GLY A 11 23.76 23.02 -22.05
CA GLY A 11 23.54 22.16 -20.89
C GLY A 11 22.97 20.83 -21.38
N LEU A 12 23.73 19.74 -21.21
CA LEU A 12 23.30 18.37 -21.52
C LEU A 12 22.07 18.00 -20.68
N ALA A 13 20.87 18.28 -21.19
CA ALA A 13 19.74 17.43 -20.93
C ALA A 13 19.92 16.19 -21.82
N ALA A 14 20.22 15.03 -21.22
CA ALA A 14 20.22 13.77 -21.97
C ALA A 14 18.85 13.63 -22.68
N GLY A 15 18.87 13.64 -24.01
CA GLY A 15 17.66 13.49 -24.83
C GLY A 15 17.00 12.14 -24.56
N ALA A 16 15.68 12.09 -24.57
CA ALA A 16 14.96 10.82 -24.52
C ALA A 16 15.05 10.12 -25.88
N ASP A 17 15.13 8.80 -25.90
CA ASP A 17 15.25 8.01 -27.14
C ASP A 17 13.94 7.99 -27.93
N LEU A 18 12.81 8.04 -27.22
CA LEU A 18 11.50 8.33 -27.78
C LEU A 18 10.85 9.43 -26.95
N ALA A 19 10.31 10.45 -27.62
CA ALA A 19 9.67 11.56 -26.94
C ALA A 19 8.43 12.03 -27.71
N SER A 20 7.33 12.22 -26.99
CA SER A 20 6.22 13.07 -27.38
C SER A 20 6.05 14.21 -26.39
N GLN A 21 4.96 14.98 -26.53
CA GLN A 21 4.54 15.97 -25.54
C GLN A 21 4.41 15.36 -24.13
N ASP A 22 3.82 14.15 -24.04
CA ASP A 22 3.46 13.54 -22.76
C ASP A 22 4.27 12.27 -22.41
N PHE A 23 4.96 11.66 -23.38
CA PHE A 23 5.84 10.50 -23.14
C PHE A 23 7.31 10.86 -23.30
N ARG A 24 8.14 10.39 -22.37
CA ARG A 24 9.60 10.41 -22.48
C ARG A 24 10.13 9.05 -22.05
N VAL A 25 10.66 8.31 -23.02
CA VAL A 25 11.14 6.94 -22.85
C VAL A 25 12.63 6.89 -23.15
N ASN A 26 13.40 6.37 -22.20
CA ASN A 26 14.84 6.14 -22.37
C ASN A 26 15.10 4.64 -22.47
N ILE A 27 15.85 4.22 -23.47
CA ILE A 27 16.21 2.84 -23.75
C ILE A 27 17.66 2.61 -23.34
N ASN A 28 17.90 1.52 -22.62
CA ASN A 28 19.24 1.07 -22.30
C ASN A 28 19.88 0.46 -23.55
N ASP A 29 20.90 1.09 -24.11
CA ASP A 29 21.56 0.59 -25.34
C ASP A 29 22.22 -0.78 -25.19
N LYS A 30 22.56 -1.19 -23.96
CA LYS A 30 23.17 -2.50 -23.70
C LYS A 30 22.16 -3.61 -23.59
N THR A 31 20.98 -3.33 -23.06
CA THR A 31 19.98 -4.36 -22.76
C THR A 31 18.70 -4.25 -23.56
N GLY A 32 18.47 -3.13 -24.24
CA GLY A 32 17.21 -2.77 -24.86
C GLY A 32 16.05 -2.65 -23.86
N ALA A 33 16.29 -2.63 -22.55
CA ALA A 33 15.24 -2.38 -21.55
C ALA A 33 14.82 -0.90 -21.55
N ILE A 34 13.62 -0.60 -21.05
CA ILE A 34 13.25 0.79 -20.74
C ILE A 34 13.89 1.15 -19.40
N ASP A 35 14.83 2.09 -19.39
CA ASP A 35 15.43 2.59 -18.15
C ASP A 35 14.48 3.51 -17.40
N LYS A 36 13.60 4.21 -18.14
CA LYS A 36 12.75 5.30 -17.62
C LYS A 36 11.51 5.53 -18.48
N ILE A 37 10.35 5.56 -17.82
CA ILE A 37 9.15 6.25 -18.30
C ILE A 37 9.01 7.50 -17.42
N THR A 38 9.33 8.66 -18.00
CA THR A 38 9.27 10.01 -17.42
C THR A 38 10.16 10.39 -16.20
N ARG A 39 10.53 9.54 -15.21
CA ARG A 39 11.52 9.96 -14.15
C ARG A 39 12.40 8.97 -13.32
N VAL A 40 12.31 7.65 -13.39
CA VAL A 40 13.16 6.72 -12.55
C VAL A 40 14.25 6.01 -13.37
N SER A 41 15.34 5.49 -12.78
CA SER A 41 16.47 4.83 -13.48
C SER A 41 16.57 3.32 -13.24
N ARG A 42 16.99 2.59 -14.28
CA ARG A 42 17.32 1.15 -14.35
C ARG A 42 16.16 0.21 -14.00
N THR A 43 15.24 0.02 -14.94
CA THR A 43 14.18 -1.00 -14.81
C THR A 43 14.46 -2.21 -15.71
N ARG A 44 13.95 -3.39 -15.33
CA ARG A 44 13.97 -4.59 -16.19
C ARG A 44 12.84 -4.58 -17.23
N TRP A 45 12.16 -3.45 -17.45
CA TRP A 45 10.98 -3.38 -18.32
C TRP A 45 11.26 -3.88 -19.73
N GLY A 46 10.44 -4.84 -20.18
CA GLY A 46 10.52 -5.46 -21.50
C GLY A 46 11.62 -6.51 -21.65
N LEU A 47 12.44 -6.73 -20.62
CA LEU A 47 13.25 -7.94 -20.49
C LEU A 47 12.35 -9.11 -20.08
N GLY A 48 12.90 -10.31 -20.06
CA GLY A 48 12.14 -11.48 -19.65
C GLY A 48 12.89 -12.77 -19.93
N TYR A 49 12.15 -13.87 -19.92
CA TYR A 49 12.71 -15.19 -20.16
C TYR A 49 11.72 -16.12 -20.85
N ALA A 50 12.29 -17.15 -21.50
CA ALA A 50 11.58 -18.32 -21.99
C ALA A 50 12.33 -19.60 -21.58
N ASP A 51 11.61 -20.63 -21.18
CA ASP A 51 12.16 -21.95 -20.89
C ASP A 51 12.26 -22.75 -22.21
N LEU A 52 13.47 -22.92 -22.74
CA LEU A 52 13.71 -23.50 -24.08
C LEU A 52 14.52 -24.81 -23.95
N GLY A 53 13.84 -25.97 -23.88
CA GLY A 53 14.50 -27.28 -23.89
C GLY A 53 13.78 -28.37 -23.09
N GLN A 54 14.42 -29.52 -22.88
CA GLN A 54 13.78 -30.67 -22.20
C GLN A 54 13.82 -30.62 -20.65
N ASP A 55 14.82 -29.96 -20.02
CA ASP A 55 14.95 -29.90 -18.54
C ASP A 55 14.90 -28.47 -17.92
N SER A 56 14.52 -28.34 -16.63
CA SER A 56 14.33 -27.08 -15.85
C SER A 56 15.54 -26.12 -15.82
N LEU A 57 16.69 -26.54 -16.33
CA LEU A 57 17.95 -25.79 -16.36
C LEU A 57 18.15 -24.96 -17.64
N HIS A 58 17.16 -24.87 -18.53
CA HIS A 58 17.27 -24.14 -19.82
C HIS A 58 16.37 -22.90 -19.88
N ARG A 59 16.31 -22.13 -18.80
CA ARG A 59 15.69 -20.80 -18.82
C ARG A 59 16.62 -19.82 -19.53
N HIS A 60 16.17 -19.28 -20.65
CA HIS A 60 16.91 -18.28 -21.40
C HIS A 60 16.36 -16.88 -21.14
N PHE A 61 17.19 -16.02 -20.57
CA PHE A 61 16.88 -14.61 -20.37
C PHE A 61 17.35 -13.79 -21.57
N TRP A 62 16.49 -12.93 -22.11
CA TRP A 62 16.90 -12.02 -23.17
C TRP A 62 17.42 -10.72 -22.56
N ASN A 63 18.73 -10.49 -22.66
CA ASN A 63 19.42 -9.37 -22.01
C ASN A 63 20.32 -8.56 -22.94
N PHE A 64 20.70 -9.07 -24.10
CA PHE A 64 21.70 -8.45 -24.97
C PHE A 64 21.20 -8.39 -26.42
N PRO A 65 20.47 -7.32 -26.79
CA PRO A 65 19.92 -7.17 -28.13
C PRO A 65 20.87 -6.47 -29.09
N GLN A 66 20.54 -6.57 -30.38
CA GLN A 66 20.92 -5.56 -31.38
C GLN A 66 19.86 -4.47 -31.40
N VAL A 67 20.23 -3.23 -31.09
CA VAL A 67 19.30 -2.09 -31.02
C VAL A 67 19.43 -1.19 -32.24
N THR A 68 18.30 -0.90 -32.90
CA THR A 68 18.20 0.07 -33.99
C THR A 68 17.24 1.18 -33.59
N LYS A 69 17.70 2.44 -33.66
CA LYS A 69 16.88 3.62 -33.37
C LYS A 69 16.56 4.39 -34.66
N ARG A 70 15.30 4.81 -34.80
CA ARG A 70 14.78 5.70 -35.84
C ARG A 70 13.91 6.76 -35.16
N ASP A 71 13.63 7.88 -35.84
CA ASP A 71 13.07 9.10 -35.23
C ASP A 71 11.95 8.86 -34.19
N ASN A 72 10.99 7.97 -34.47
CA ASN A 72 9.89 7.62 -33.55
C ASN A 72 9.78 6.11 -33.25
N THR A 73 10.82 5.33 -33.52
CA THR A 73 10.77 3.87 -33.32
C THR A 73 12.11 3.32 -32.85
N VAL A 74 12.08 2.48 -31.82
CA VAL A 74 13.23 1.70 -31.37
C VAL A 74 12.92 0.22 -31.52
N GLU A 75 13.80 -0.50 -32.19
CA GLU A 75 13.73 -1.94 -32.35
C GLU A 75 14.91 -2.59 -31.64
N ALA A 76 14.64 -3.63 -30.85
CA ALA A 76 15.63 -4.45 -30.17
C ALA A 76 15.43 -5.91 -30.56
N VAL A 77 16.44 -6.54 -31.16
CA VAL A 77 16.41 -7.94 -31.60
C VAL A 77 17.25 -8.78 -30.66
N TYR A 78 16.62 -9.75 -30.01
CA TYR A 78 17.25 -10.70 -29.10
C TYR A 78 17.25 -12.11 -29.72
N THR A 79 18.28 -12.88 -29.41
CA THR A 79 18.37 -14.29 -29.79
C THR A 79 18.64 -15.14 -28.56
N ALA A 80 17.79 -16.15 -28.35
CA ALA A 80 17.87 -17.08 -27.23
C ALA A 80 17.62 -18.50 -27.75
N GLY A 81 18.70 -19.26 -28.00
CA GLY A 81 18.57 -20.61 -28.59
C GLY A 81 17.83 -20.57 -29.94
N PRO A 82 16.76 -21.38 -30.13
CA PRO A 82 15.96 -21.37 -31.36
C PRO A 82 14.99 -20.18 -31.46
N LEU A 83 14.85 -19.36 -30.41
CA LEU A 83 13.91 -18.25 -30.37
C LEU A 83 14.60 -16.94 -30.75
N GLU A 84 14.06 -16.25 -31.73
CA GLU A 84 14.32 -14.83 -31.98
C GLU A 84 13.15 -14.01 -31.43
N LEU A 85 13.46 -12.96 -30.66
CA LEU A 85 12.48 -12.01 -30.14
C LEU A 85 12.80 -10.63 -30.71
N VAL A 86 11.84 -10.05 -31.44
CA VAL A 86 11.90 -8.66 -31.89
C VAL A 86 10.98 -7.82 -31.02
N VAL A 87 11.55 -6.86 -30.29
CA VAL A 87 10.81 -5.86 -29.51
C VAL A 87 10.82 -4.54 -30.26
N SER A 88 9.66 -4.12 -30.76
CA SER A 88 9.50 -2.83 -31.44
C SER A 88 8.67 -1.88 -30.61
N ARG A 89 9.17 -0.65 -30.46
CA ARG A 89 8.61 0.39 -29.61
C ARG A 89 8.42 1.67 -30.40
N SER A 90 7.25 2.28 -30.31
CA SER A 90 6.97 3.53 -31.02
C SER A 90 6.13 4.49 -30.18
N VAL A 91 6.36 5.78 -30.36
CA VAL A 91 5.53 6.84 -29.77
C VAL A 91 4.68 7.48 -30.87
N ASP A 92 3.42 7.73 -30.54
CA ASP A 92 2.47 8.44 -31.38
C ASP A 92 2.14 9.81 -30.75
N ASP A 93 2.66 10.87 -31.36
CA ASP A 93 2.43 12.25 -30.92
C ASP A 93 0.98 12.70 -31.08
N LYS A 94 0.27 12.21 -32.08
CA LYS A 94 -1.11 12.64 -32.35
C LYS A 94 -2.05 12.06 -31.30
N HIS A 95 -1.82 10.81 -30.92
CA HIS A 95 -2.66 10.08 -29.98
C HIS A 95 -2.09 10.06 -28.55
N GLN A 96 -0.96 10.76 -28.32
CA GLN A 96 -0.21 10.79 -27.06
C GLN A 96 -0.13 9.40 -26.43
N SER A 97 0.42 8.46 -27.18
CA SER A 97 0.47 7.05 -26.78
C SER A 97 1.83 6.44 -27.08
N PHE A 98 2.13 5.35 -26.37
CA PHE A 98 3.37 4.61 -26.53
C PHE A 98 3.03 3.13 -26.73
N THR A 99 3.42 2.55 -27.86
CA THR A 99 3.10 1.16 -28.21
C THR A 99 4.36 0.31 -28.19
N GLU A 100 4.24 -0.89 -27.63
CA GLU A 100 5.28 -1.91 -27.64
C GLU A 100 4.73 -3.20 -28.25
N SER A 101 5.54 -3.87 -29.06
CA SER A 101 5.21 -5.18 -29.64
C SER A 101 6.38 -6.13 -29.46
N TYR A 102 6.07 -7.38 -29.11
CA TYR A 102 7.02 -8.47 -28.89
C TYR A 102 6.67 -9.57 -29.88
N THR A 103 7.51 -9.77 -30.89
CA THR A 103 7.33 -10.80 -31.91
C THR A 103 8.29 -11.95 -31.67
N PHE A 104 7.74 -13.09 -31.29
CA PHE A 104 8.45 -14.34 -31.04
C PHE A 104 8.50 -15.15 -32.34
N THR A 105 9.69 -15.50 -32.80
CA THR A 105 9.90 -16.25 -34.04
C THR A 105 10.73 -17.50 -33.78
N ASN A 106 10.26 -18.66 -34.21
CA ASN A 106 11.05 -19.89 -34.15
C ASN A 106 12.04 -19.97 -35.32
N LYS A 107 13.32 -19.79 -35.04
CA LYS A 107 14.44 -19.97 -36.00
C LYS A 107 15.05 -21.37 -35.94
N GLY A 108 14.53 -22.24 -35.07
CA GLY A 108 14.95 -23.63 -34.94
C GLY A 108 14.38 -24.53 -36.05
N ALA A 109 14.85 -25.78 -36.06
CA ALA A 109 14.42 -26.80 -37.03
C ALA A 109 13.23 -27.66 -36.55
N ALA A 110 12.80 -27.50 -35.29
CA ALA A 110 11.68 -28.25 -34.69
C ALA A 110 10.62 -27.29 -34.16
N ALA A 111 9.39 -27.79 -33.96
CA ALA A 111 8.31 -27.02 -33.34
C ALA A 111 8.73 -26.56 -31.93
N LEU A 112 8.41 -25.30 -31.62
CA LEU A 112 8.77 -24.65 -30.36
C LEU A 112 7.52 -24.38 -29.54
N ASP A 113 7.37 -25.09 -28.44
CA ASP A 113 6.28 -24.90 -27.48
C ASP A 113 6.77 -24.10 -26.27
N LEU A 114 6.42 -22.82 -26.26
CA LEU A 114 6.80 -21.87 -25.20
C LEU A 114 5.99 -22.04 -23.91
N ASP A 115 4.95 -22.89 -23.91
CA ASP A 115 4.11 -23.19 -22.74
C ASP A 115 4.31 -24.64 -22.25
N SER A 116 5.32 -25.35 -22.79
CA SER A 116 5.54 -26.78 -22.53
C SER A 116 5.73 -27.17 -21.04
N ARG A 117 6.00 -26.20 -20.15
CA ARG A 117 6.13 -26.40 -18.69
C ARG A 117 5.10 -25.62 -17.89
N GLY A 118 4.04 -25.17 -18.55
CA GLY A 118 2.96 -24.38 -17.99
C GLY A 118 3.24 -22.89 -18.02
N THR A 119 2.28 -22.14 -17.47
CA THR A 119 2.10 -20.70 -17.70
C THR A 119 3.27 -19.82 -17.27
N THR A 120 4.19 -20.31 -16.44
CA THR A 120 5.40 -19.57 -16.02
C THR A 120 6.61 -19.84 -16.89
N SER A 121 6.46 -20.54 -18.03
CA SER A 121 7.55 -20.87 -18.95
C SER A 121 8.02 -19.66 -19.76
N LEU A 122 7.15 -18.68 -19.98
CA LEU A 122 7.41 -17.45 -20.71
C LEU A 122 6.94 -16.25 -19.88
N ALA A 123 7.78 -15.23 -19.74
CA ALA A 123 7.46 -14.05 -18.94
C ALA A 123 8.12 -12.79 -19.49
N ILE A 124 7.38 -11.67 -19.46
CA ILE A 124 7.90 -10.33 -19.74
C ILE A 124 7.86 -9.52 -18.44
N TYR A 125 9.00 -8.96 -18.02
CA TYR A 125 9.11 -8.10 -16.85
C TYR A 125 8.40 -6.76 -17.09
N THR A 126 7.47 -6.42 -16.20
CA THR A 126 6.71 -5.16 -16.20
C THR A 126 6.76 -4.53 -14.81
N PRO A 127 7.92 -3.99 -14.37
CA PRO A 127 8.12 -3.51 -12.99
C PRO A 127 7.34 -2.21 -12.71
N PHE A 128 6.02 -2.32 -12.55
CA PHE A 128 5.15 -1.21 -12.14
C PHE A 128 5.60 -0.66 -10.78
N ASN A 129 5.56 0.66 -10.60
CA ASN A 129 6.07 1.35 -9.43
C ASN A 129 5.06 1.32 -8.25
N ASP A 130 4.63 0.12 -7.87
CA ASP A 130 3.70 -0.18 -6.77
C ASP A 130 4.48 -0.61 -5.52
N HIS A 131 4.91 0.39 -4.76
CA HIS A 131 5.76 0.24 -3.58
C HIS A 131 5.26 1.15 -2.46
N TYR A 132 5.41 0.71 -1.22
CA TYR A 132 4.89 1.35 0.00
C TYR A 132 6.06 1.85 0.86
N THR A 133 6.80 2.82 0.34
CA THR A 133 8.06 3.33 0.92
C THR A 133 7.81 4.17 2.16
N ASN A 134 7.14 5.32 2.01
CA ASN A 134 6.62 6.19 3.06
C ASN A 134 5.48 7.02 2.48
N THR A 135 4.64 7.61 3.33
CA THR A 135 3.45 8.36 2.93
C THR A 135 3.74 9.45 1.88
N SER A 136 4.72 10.31 2.11
CA SER A 136 5.05 11.43 1.21
C SER A 136 5.48 10.94 -0.19
N ASP A 137 6.31 9.90 -0.26
CA ASP A 137 6.77 9.32 -1.53
C ASP A 137 5.66 8.51 -2.23
N CYS A 138 4.80 7.83 -1.47
CA CYS A 138 3.66 7.10 -2.02
C CYS A 138 2.66 8.06 -2.68
N VAL A 139 2.23 9.07 -1.92
CA VAL A 139 1.24 10.08 -2.32
C VAL A 139 1.76 11.00 -3.43
N GLU A 140 3.07 11.14 -3.63
CA GLU A 140 3.62 11.95 -4.72
C GLU A 140 3.96 11.12 -5.96
N ALA A 141 4.58 9.94 -5.77
CA ALA A 141 5.38 9.31 -6.82
C ALA A 141 5.20 7.79 -6.97
N ARG A 142 4.22 7.16 -6.30
CA ARG A 142 3.89 5.73 -6.48
C ARG A 142 2.51 5.54 -7.08
N SER A 143 2.27 4.33 -7.58
CA SER A 143 1.01 3.97 -8.22
C SER A 143 0.47 2.65 -7.70
N HIS A 144 -0.84 2.59 -7.48
CA HIS A 144 -1.56 1.33 -7.36
C HIS A 144 -1.69 0.70 -8.75
N ALA A 145 -1.16 -0.51 -8.91
CA ALA A 145 -1.25 -1.27 -10.15
C ALA A 145 -2.46 -2.23 -10.11
N HIS A 146 -3.52 -1.88 -10.83
CA HIS A 146 -4.66 -2.75 -11.08
C HIS A 146 -4.37 -3.60 -12.32
N VAL A 147 -3.98 -4.85 -12.11
CA VAL A 147 -3.55 -5.77 -13.17
C VAL A 147 -4.69 -6.69 -13.56
N TRP A 148 -5.02 -6.76 -14.86
CA TRP A 148 -5.95 -7.72 -15.45
C TRP A 148 -5.26 -8.60 -16.49
N ALA A 149 -4.41 -9.51 -16.04
CA ALA A 149 -3.61 -10.38 -16.92
C ALA A 149 -4.26 -11.76 -17.19
N PHE A 150 -5.34 -12.11 -16.49
CA PHE A 150 -6.14 -13.32 -16.78
C PHE A 150 -7.28 -13.05 -17.79
N GLY A 151 -7.25 -11.88 -18.42
CA GLY A 151 -8.27 -11.39 -19.36
C GLY A 151 -8.17 -11.97 -20.76
N GLY A 152 -7.16 -12.80 -21.06
CA GLY A 152 -6.94 -13.31 -22.41
C GLY A 152 -6.60 -12.17 -23.36
N ALA A 153 -7.34 -12.07 -24.46
CA ALA A 153 -7.18 -11.01 -25.46
C ALA A 153 -7.62 -9.62 -24.95
N SER A 154 -8.41 -9.55 -23.87
CA SER A 154 -8.92 -8.30 -23.29
C SER A 154 -8.17 -7.91 -22.01
N SER A 155 -6.86 -8.16 -21.97
CA SER A 155 -6.02 -7.85 -20.82
C SER A 155 -5.56 -6.39 -20.79
N TRP A 156 -5.39 -5.86 -19.58
CA TRP A 156 -5.00 -4.47 -19.36
C TRP A 156 -4.35 -4.27 -17.98
N VAL A 157 -3.69 -3.14 -17.79
CA VAL A 157 -3.20 -2.67 -16.49
C VAL A 157 -3.52 -1.19 -16.32
N LYS A 158 -4.16 -0.85 -15.20
CA LYS A 158 -4.43 0.55 -14.81
C LYS A 158 -3.53 0.94 -13.65
N LEU A 159 -2.78 2.02 -13.79
CA LEU A 159 -1.93 2.60 -12.75
C LEU A 159 -2.56 3.88 -12.23
N ASN A 160 -3.02 3.86 -10.98
CA ASN A 160 -3.55 5.03 -10.28
C ASN A 160 -2.49 5.63 -9.36
N GLN A 161 -2.19 6.90 -9.51
CA GLN A 161 -1.27 7.60 -8.62
C GLN A 161 -1.86 7.63 -7.20
N MET A 162 -1.11 7.17 -6.18
CA MET A 162 -1.67 6.90 -4.85
C MET A 162 -2.17 8.15 -4.10
N GLY A 163 -1.80 9.35 -4.55
CA GLY A 163 -2.22 10.62 -3.95
C GLY A 163 -3.41 11.30 -4.62
N GLY A 164 -4.04 10.68 -5.62
CA GLY A 164 -5.24 11.21 -6.26
C GLY A 164 -5.01 12.46 -7.14
N LYS A 165 -3.78 12.71 -7.61
CA LYS A 165 -3.46 13.91 -8.43
C LYS A 165 -3.76 13.75 -9.94
N TYR A 166 -4.54 12.73 -10.33
CA TYR A 166 -5.01 12.47 -11.70
C TYR A 166 -3.92 12.43 -12.79
N ARG A 167 -2.73 11.92 -12.44
CA ARG A 167 -1.68 11.56 -13.41
C ARG A 167 -1.59 10.05 -13.51
N ASN A 168 -2.61 9.45 -14.09
CA ASN A 168 -2.77 8.01 -14.13
C ASN A 168 -2.37 7.47 -15.50
N LEU A 169 -1.79 6.26 -15.51
CA LEU A 169 -1.28 5.63 -16.71
C LEU A 169 -2.03 4.31 -16.96
N GLY A 170 -2.36 4.03 -18.20
CA GLY A 170 -3.06 2.83 -18.63
C GLY A 170 -2.24 2.06 -19.64
N LEU A 171 -2.37 0.73 -19.64
CA LEU A 171 -1.82 -0.19 -20.62
C LEU A 171 -2.95 -1.11 -21.06
N VAL A 172 -3.23 -1.15 -22.37
CA VAL A 172 -4.21 -2.07 -22.96
C VAL A 172 -3.55 -3.00 -23.96
N LEU A 173 -3.90 -4.27 -23.92
CA LEU A 173 -3.46 -5.24 -24.92
C LEU A 173 -4.18 -4.98 -26.25
N THR A 174 -3.40 -4.83 -27.33
CA THR A 174 -3.91 -4.55 -28.68
C THR A 174 -3.70 -5.71 -29.64
N LYS A 175 -2.82 -6.65 -29.31
CA LYS A 175 -2.62 -7.90 -30.05
C LYS A 175 -2.19 -9.02 -29.11
N GLY A 176 -2.62 -10.24 -29.40
CA GLY A 176 -2.27 -11.45 -28.65
C GLY A 176 -3.18 -11.67 -27.45
N ALA A 177 -2.67 -12.37 -26.42
CA ALA A 177 -3.39 -12.62 -25.18
C ALA A 177 -2.42 -12.80 -24.00
N LEU A 178 -2.89 -12.53 -22.78
CA LEU A 178 -2.19 -12.88 -21.53
C LEU A 178 -2.94 -14.00 -20.79
N VAL A 179 -2.19 -14.85 -20.09
CA VAL A 179 -2.74 -15.97 -19.28
C VAL A 179 -2.57 -15.79 -17.77
N GLY A 180 -1.92 -14.71 -17.34
CA GLY A 180 -1.73 -14.39 -15.93
C GLY A 180 -0.53 -13.49 -15.69
N TYR A 181 -0.23 -13.25 -14.41
CA TYR A 181 0.99 -12.57 -13.98
C TYR A 181 1.63 -13.28 -12.79
N SER A 182 2.92 -13.03 -12.58
CA SER A 182 3.68 -13.44 -11.40
C SER A 182 4.35 -12.24 -10.73
N ILE A 183 4.83 -12.45 -9.51
CA ILE A 183 5.56 -11.44 -8.73
C ILE A 183 6.92 -12.02 -8.30
N GLU A 184 7.99 -11.25 -8.47
CA GLU A 184 9.34 -11.56 -7.95
C GLU A 184 9.84 -10.48 -6.99
N GLY A 185 10.96 -10.73 -6.31
CA GLY A 185 11.61 -9.75 -5.44
C GLY A 185 10.91 -9.53 -4.10
N ARG A 186 10.13 -10.51 -3.62
CA ARG A 186 9.46 -10.45 -2.30
C ARG A 186 10.21 -11.26 -1.27
N ASN A 187 10.63 -10.66 -0.16
CA ASN A 187 11.38 -11.39 0.86
C ASN A 187 11.28 -10.70 2.24
N PRO A 188 11.79 -11.34 3.31
CA PRO A 188 11.82 -10.76 4.65
C PRO A 188 12.67 -9.48 4.81
N VAL A 189 13.47 -9.09 3.81
CA VAL A 189 14.21 -7.80 3.84
C VAL A 189 13.29 -6.68 3.35
N THR A 190 12.54 -6.91 2.29
CA THR A 190 11.60 -5.92 1.73
C THR A 190 10.28 -5.86 2.49
N LEU A 191 9.94 -6.92 3.24
CA LEU A 191 8.73 -7.05 4.05
C LEU A 191 7.46 -6.74 3.26
N SER A 192 6.49 -6.08 3.91
CA SER A 192 5.22 -5.63 3.35
C SER A 192 5.35 -4.35 2.52
N ASN A 193 6.52 -3.71 2.46
CA ASN A 193 6.68 -2.35 1.91
C ASN A 193 6.90 -2.30 0.38
N THR A 194 6.77 -3.43 -0.31
CA THR A 194 6.83 -3.50 -1.77
C THR A 194 5.89 -4.57 -2.28
N ARG A 195 5.23 -4.30 -3.41
CA ARG A 195 4.46 -5.32 -4.13
C ARG A 195 5.32 -6.23 -5.00
N GLY A 196 6.62 -5.91 -5.14
CA GLY A 196 7.60 -6.69 -5.89
C GLY A 196 7.72 -6.26 -7.35
N VAL A 197 8.28 -7.13 -8.18
CA VAL A 197 8.44 -6.94 -9.62
C VAL A 197 7.43 -7.81 -10.34
N PHE A 198 6.57 -7.20 -11.17
CA PHE A 198 5.57 -7.95 -11.92
C PHE A 198 6.15 -8.57 -13.19
N LEU A 199 5.61 -9.72 -13.54
CA LEU A 199 5.89 -10.45 -14.77
C LEU A 199 4.57 -10.79 -15.43
N LEU A 200 4.35 -10.39 -16.68
CA LEU A 200 3.19 -10.81 -17.47
C LEU A 200 3.51 -12.08 -18.24
N HIS A 201 2.54 -12.99 -18.36
CA HIS A 201 2.67 -14.26 -19.07
C HIS A 201 1.90 -14.23 -20.38
N PRO A 202 2.57 -14.07 -21.54
CA PRO A 202 1.93 -14.14 -22.86
C PRO A 202 1.40 -15.54 -23.18
N SER A 203 0.25 -15.62 -23.84
CA SER A 203 -0.23 -16.84 -24.48
C SER A 203 0.29 -16.88 -25.92
N ILE A 204 1.27 -17.75 -26.18
CA ILE A 204 1.86 -17.93 -27.51
C ILE A 204 1.57 -19.36 -27.99
N PRO A 205 0.97 -19.55 -29.17
CA PRO A 205 0.77 -20.89 -29.72
C PRO A 205 2.12 -21.57 -30.00
N THR A 206 2.12 -22.90 -30.09
CA THR A 206 3.30 -23.64 -30.55
C THR A 206 3.74 -23.14 -31.93
N LEU A 207 4.98 -22.69 -32.04
CA LEU A 207 5.52 -22.10 -33.27
C LEU A 207 6.21 -23.16 -34.11
N GLN A 208 5.76 -23.39 -35.34
CA GLN A 208 6.49 -24.20 -36.32
C GLN A 208 7.79 -23.51 -36.77
N PRO A 209 8.77 -24.23 -37.35
CA PRO A 209 9.97 -23.61 -37.91
C PRO A 209 9.64 -22.45 -38.87
N GLY A 210 10.15 -21.26 -38.55
CA GLY A 210 9.90 -20.02 -39.30
C GLY A 210 8.62 -19.27 -38.93
N GLU A 211 7.75 -19.85 -38.10
CA GLU A 211 6.50 -19.20 -37.65
C GLU A 211 6.78 -18.13 -36.58
N SER A 212 5.94 -17.09 -36.59
CA SER A 212 6.00 -16.00 -35.63
C SER A 212 4.63 -15.75 -34.97
N SER A 213 4.65 -15.35 -33.71
CA SER A 213 3.48 -14.80 -33.02
C SER A 213 3.86 -13.49 -32.34
N THR A 214 2.91 -12.57 -32.26
CA THR A 214 3.12 -11.22 -31.71
C THR A 214 2.14 -10.94 -30.60
N ILE A 215 2.65 -10.41 -29.50
CA ILE A 215 1.86 -9.70 -28.49
C ILE A 215 2.18 -8.21 -28.56
N ALA A 216 1.18 -7.34 -28.42
CA ALA A 216 1.37 -5.90 -28.42
C ALA A 216 0.45 -5.21 -27.41
N TRP A 217 0.92 -4.11 -26.83
CA TRP A 217 0.14 -3.26 -25.94
C TRP A 217 0.44 -1.79 -26.18
N THR A 218 -0.53 -0.95 -25.81
CA THR A 218 -0.43 0.50 -25.92
C THR A 218 -0.64 1.15 -24.56
N TRP A 219 0.25 2.08 -24.25
CA TRP A 219 0.21 2.93 -23.08
C TRP A 219 -0.43 4.28 -23.38
N PHE A 220 -1.20 4.79 -22.43
CA PHE A 220 -1.90 6.07 -22.55
C PHE A 220 -2.19 6.68 -21.17
N TRP A 221 -2.39 8.00 -21.13
CA TRP A 221 -2.78 8.71 -19.91
C TRP A 221 -4.29 8.70 -19.74
N HIS A 222 -4.79 8.55 -18.51
CA HIS A 222 -6.23 8.64 -18.21
C HIS A 222 -6.52 9.42 -16.93
N THR A 223 -7.77 9.84 -16.76
CA THR A 223 -8.26 10.55 -15.58
C THR A 223 -8.86 9.62 -14.54
N ASP A 224 -9.72 8.71 -14.94
CA ASP A 224 -10.56 7.87 -14.08
C ASP A 224 -10.85 6.51 -14.74
N TRP A 225 -11.83 5.76 -14.23
CA TRP A 225 -12.18 4.44 -14.78
C TRP A 225 -12.94 4.53 -16.11
N ASP A 226 -13.80 5.52 -16.29
CA ASP A 226 -14.58 5.65 -17.52
C ASP A 226 -13.69 6.10 -18.67
N ASP A 227 -12.84 7.11 -18.46
CA ASP A 227 -11.84 7.53 -19.45
C ASP A 227 -10.86 6.38 -19.77
N PHE A 228 -10.42 5.61 -18.76
CA PHE A 228 -9.57 4.44 -18.99
C PHE A 228 -10.22 3.41 -19.92
N PHE A 229 -11.45 3.00 -19.64
CA PHE A 229 -12.14 1.99 -20.46
C PHE A 229 -12.58 2.53 -21.83
N GLU A 230 -12.91 3.82 -21.94
CA GLU A 230 -13.14 4.46 -23.24
C GLU A 230 -11.86 4.46 -24.08
N GLN A 231 -10.71 4.75 -23.47
CA GLN A 231 -9.43 4.71 -24.17
C GLN A 231 -9.00 3.30 -24.55
N ASP A 232 -9.27 2.30 -23.72
CA ASP A 232 -9.07 0.88 -24.03
C ASP A 232 -9.87 0.47 -25.28
N ALA A 233 -11.19 0.77 -25.28
CA ALA A 233 -12.09 0.45 -26.38
C ALA A 233 -11.70 1.16 -27.69
N ASN A 234 -11.18 2.39 -27.59
CA ASN A 234 -10.71 3.16 -28.75
C ASN A 234 -9.37 2.66 -29.31
N ARG A 235 -8.57 1.92 -28.54
CA ARG A 235 -7.21 1.49 -28.93
C ARG A 235 -7.10 0.02 -29.26
N SER A 236 -7.98 -0.82 -28.71
CA SER A 236 -7.94 -2.25 -28.91
C SER A 236 -9.26 -2.76 -29.45
N GLU A 237 -9.22 -3.29 -30.67
CA GLU A 237 -10.36 -4.03 -31.23
C GLU A 237 -10.66 -5.33 -30.45
N GLN A 238 -9.67 -5.83 -29.68
CA GLN A 238 -9.79 -7.04 -28.87
C GLN A 238 -10.43 -6.80 -27.50
N PHE A 239 -10.45 -5.54 -27.04
CA PHE A 239 -10.94 -5.18 -25.73
C PHE A 239 -12.45 -5.39 -25.60
N VAL A 240 -12.84 -5.96 -24.46
CA VAL A 240 -14.21 -6.18 -24.03
C VAL A 240 -14.37 -5.59 -22.64
N ARG A 241 -15.16 -4.53 -22.52
CA ARG A 241 -15.67 -4.04 -21.25
C ARG A 241 -16.75 -4.99 -20.76
N VAL A 242 -16.62 -5.42 -19.51
CA VAL A 242 -17.52 -6.36 -18.85
C VAL A 242 -18.06 -5.69 -17.61
N GLU A 243 -19.38 -5.60 -17.49
CA GLU A 243 -20.06 -5.01 -16.35
C GLU A 243 -21.16 -5.94 -15.85
N THR A 244 -21.25 -6.12 -14.54
CA THR A 244 -22.29 -6.90 -13.87
C THR A 244 -22.50 -6.28 -12.49
N ASP A 245 -23.72 -6.38 -11.97
CA ASP A 245 -24.07 -5.85 -10.65
C ASP A 245 -23.26 -6.57 -9.56
N ASP A 246 -23.10 -7.89 -9.71
CA ASP A 246 -22.41 -8.75 -8.77
C ASP A 246 -21.48 -9.75 -9.47
N TYR A 247 -20.28 -9.91 -8.93
CA TYR A 247 -19.33 -10.96 -9.33
C TYR A 247 -19.40 -12.20 -8.42
N THR A 248 -19.93 -12.05 -7.22
CA THR A 248 -20.30 -13.16 -6.34
C THR A 248 -21.81 -13.18 -6.16
N SER A 249 -22.44 -14.30 -6.48
CA SER A 249 -23.88 -14.51 -6.35
C SER A 249 -24.23 -15.52 -5.26
N VAL A 250 -25.43 -15.43 -4.69
CA VAL A 250 -25.98 -16.52 -3.89
C VAL A 250 -26.60 -17.58 -4.79
N THR A 251 -26.66 -18.83 -4.32
CA THR A 251 -27.18 -19.96 -5.09
C THR A 251 -28.58 -19.68 -5.65
N ARG A 252 -28.78 -19.89 -6.96
CA ARG A 252 -29.99 -19.61 -7.76
C ARG A 252 -30.34 -18.13 -8.01
N GLU A 253 -29.52 -17.19 -7.56
CA GLU A 253 -29.67 -15.78 -7.94
C GLU A 253 -29.49 -15.61 -9.46
N THR A 254 -30.25 -14.70 -10.06
CA THR A 254 -30.12 -14.37 -11.48
C THR A 254 -29.37 -13.06 -11.64
N GLY A 255 -28.49 -12.98 -12.63
CA GLY A 255 -27.77 -11.76 -12.96
C GLY A 255 -27.69 -11.53 -14.46
N SER A 256 -27.22 -10.35 -14.84
CA SER A 256 -26.93 -9.97 -16.23
C SER A 256 -25.52 -9.43 -16.33
N ILE A 257 -24.81 -9.85 -17.37
CA ILE A 257 -23.51 -9.31 -17.74
C ILE A 257 -23.67 -8.47 -19.00
N SER A 258 -23.34 -7.19 -18.89
CA SER A 258 -23.23 -6.26 -20.00
C SER A 258 -21.85 -6.33 -20.63
N LEU A 259 -21.80 -6.45 -21.94
CA LEU A 259 -20.59 -6.51 -22.76
C LEU A 259 -20.61 -5.35 -23.75
N SER A 260 -19.50 -4.62 -23.83
CA SER A 260 -19.29 -3.58 -24.84
C SER A 260 -17.84 -3.56 -25.33
N GLY A 261 -17.62 -3.02 -26.53
CA GLY A 261 -16.31 -3.01 -27.19
C GLY A 261 -16.44 -3.09 -28.71
N ALA A 262 -15.37 -2.78 -29.44
CA ALA A 262 -15.43 -2.65 -30.90
C ALA A 262 -15.82 -3.97 -31.61
N SER A 263 -15.40 -5.12 -31.07
CA SER A 263 -15.71 -6.45 -31.62
C SER A 263 -16.98 -7.09 -31.03
N ILE A 264 -17.73 -6.40 -30.18
CA ILE A 264 -18.94 -6.94 -29.53
C ILE A 264 -20.16 -6.74 -30.42
N ASN A 265 -20.81 -7.84 -30.81
CA ASN A 265 -21.99 -7.83 -31.68
C ASN A 265 -22.88 -9.08 -31.45
N ALA A 266 -23.92 -9.25 -32.27
CA ALA A 266 -24.88 -10.35 -32.15
C ALA A 266 -24.28 -11.76 -32.34
N ASN A 267 -23.09 -11.89 -32.94
CA ASN A 267 -22.37 -13.16 -33.08
C ASN A 267 -21.49 -13.48 -31.87
N THR A 268 -21.28 -12.52 -30.96
CA THR A 268 -20.55 -12.76 -29.71
C THR A 268 -21.22 -13.87 -28.90
N LYS A 269 -20.39 -14.72 -28.28
CA LYS A 269 -20.86 -15.82 -27.42
C LYS A 269 -20.21 -15.74 -26.04
N VAL A 270 -20.97 -16.11 -25.02
CA VAL A 270 -20.46 -16.34 -23.66
C VAL A 270 -20.56 -17.83 -23.36
N SER A 271 -19.42 -18.49 -23.22
CA SER A 271 -19.30 -19.95 -23.02
C SER A 271 -20.13 -20.75 -24.04
N GLY A 272 -20.12 -20.30 -25.31
CA GLY A 272 -20.85 -20.91 -26.42
C GLY A 272 -22.32 -20.50 -26.55
N GLN A 273 -22.87 -19.75 -25.58
CA GLN A 273 -24.26 -19.26 -25.61
C GLN A 273 -24.35 -17.89 -26.27
N ALA A 274 -25.44 -17.64 -27.00
CA ALA A 274 -25.68 -16.36 -27.66
C ALA A 274 -26.02 -15.25 -26.65
N VAL A 275 -25.58 -14.03 -26.96
CA VAL A 275 -25.91 -12.81 -26.20
C VAL A 275 -27.10 -12.07 -26.82
N GLN A 276 -27.70 -11.15 -26.08
CA GLN A 276 -28.79 -10.29 -26.55
C GLN A 276 -28.30 -8.85 -26.70
N CYS A 277 -28.26 -8.32 -27.92
CA CYS A 277 -27.69 -6.98 -28.18
C CYS A 277 -28.75 -5.91 -28.44
N ALA A 278 -28.55 -4.75 -27.81
CA ALA A 278 -29.29 -3.51 -28.06
C ALA A 278 -28.31 -2.32 -27.92
N ASP A 279 -28.37 -1.36 -28.85
CA ASP A 279 -27.59 -0.10 -28.79
C ASP A 279 -26.09 -0.27 -28.50
N GLN A 280 -25.42 -1.18 -29.23
CA GLN A 280 -23.97 -1.50 -29.12
C GLN A 280 -23.54 -2.15 -27.78
N VAL A 281 -24.48 -2.49 -26.91
CA VAL A 281 -24.25 -3.28 -25.70
C VAL A 281 -24.92 -4.64 -25.87
N CYS A 282 -24.23 -5.71 -25.48
CA CYS A 282 -24.78 -7.06 -25.50
C CYS A 282 -24.88 -7.62 -24.08
N ASN A 283 -26.00 -8.22 -23.75
CA ASN A 283 -26.29 -8.75 -22.43
C ASN A 283 -26.28 -10.28 -22.43
N TYR A 284 -25.72 -10.85 -21.36
CA TYR A 284 -25.77 -12.28 -21.06
C TYR A 284 -26.41 -12.49 -19.69
N ASN A 285 -27.61 -13.08 -19.69
CA ASN A 285 -28.31 -13.41 -18.46
C ASN A 285 -27.86 -14.79 -17.95
N PHE A 286 -27.64 -14.90 -16.65
CA PHE A 286 -27.25 -16.16 -16.02
C PHE A 286 -28.06 -16.44 -14.76
N THR A 287 -28.02 -17.70 -14.32
CA THR A 287 -28.51 -18.12 -13.01
C THR A 287 -27.36 -18.80 -12.27
N ALA A 288 -27.04 -18.30 -11.08
CA ALA A 288 -25.97 -18.78 -10.23
C ALA A 288 -26.18 -20.25 -9.88
N GLY A 289 -25.13 -21.05 -10.12
CA GLY A 289 -25.14 -22.50 -10.01
C GLY A 289 -24.89 -23.01 -8.60
N ARG A 290 -24.07 -24.06 -8.49
CA ARG A 290 -23.60 -24.58 -7.20
C ARG A 290 -22.50 -23.67 -6.64
N PRO A 291 -22.31 -23.62 -5.31
CA PRO A 291 -21.23 -22.85 -4.71
C PRO A 291 -19.85 -23.17 -5.32
N GLY A 292 -19.05 -22.14 -5.54
CA GLY A 292 -17.73 -22.21 -6.16
C GLY A 292 -17.57 -21.28 -7.36
N ARG A 293 -16.36 -21.29 -7.92
CA ARG A 293 -15.98 -20.46 -9.06
C ARG A 293 -16.64 -20.95 -10.35
N THR A 294 -17.18 -20.02 -11.13
CA THR A 294 -17.61 -20.22 -12.51
C THR A 294 -16.74 -19.39 -13.45
N ASN A 295 -16.17 -20.02 -14.47
CA ASN A 295 -15.40 -19.35 -15.51
C ASN A 295 -16.29 -19.19 -16.74
N LEU A 296 -16.44 -17.96 -17.24
CA LEU A 296 -17.11 -17.68 -18.50
C LEU A 296 -16.10 -17.21 -19.54
N VAL A 297 -16.23 -17.67 -20.78
CA VAL A 297 -15.36 -17.24 -21.88
C VAL A 297 -16.19 -16.43 -22.88
N VAL A 298 -15.85 -15.17 -23.07
CA VAL A 298 -16.42 -14.34 -24.14
C VAL A 298 -15.62 -14.60 -25.41
N THR A 299 -16.27 -15.04 -26.46
CA THR A 299 -15.69 -15.21 -27.80
C THR A 299 -16.35 -14.24 -28.75
N THR A 300 -15.57 -13.31 -29.30
CA THR A 300 -16.04 -12.36 -30.31
C THR A 300 -16.09 -13.00 -31.70
N ASP A 301 -16.78 -12.37 -32.65
CA ASP A 301 -16.87 -12.84 -34.04
C ASP A 301 -15.49 -12.92 -34.72
N ASN A 302 -14.56 -12.04 -34.31
CA ASN A 302 -13.17 -12.02 -34.76
C ASN A 302 -12.29 -13.10 -34.11
N GLY A 303 -12.86 -13.95 -33.24
CA GLY A 303 -12.17 -15.05 -32.58
C GLY A 303 -11.35 -14.64 -31.35
N TYR A 304 -11.53 -13.42 -30.83
CA TYR A 304 -10.87 -13.00 -29.59
C TYR A 304 -11.58 -13.64 -28.39
N ASN A 305 -10.79 -14.25 -27.51
CA ASN A 305 -11.28 -14.88 -26.29
C ASN A 305 -10.86 -14.05 -25.07
N SER A 306 -11.82 -13.70 -24.23
CA SER A 306 -11.60 -13.13 -22.90
C SER A 306 -12.32 -13.94 -21.82
N THR A 307 -11.87 -13.83 -20.58
CA THR A 307 -12.42 -14.62 -19.46
C THR A 307 -13.11 -13.71 -18.46
N ILE A 308 -14.17 -14.21 -17.83
CA ILE A 308 -14.84 -13.59 -16.68
C ILE A 308 -14.86 -14.63 -15.55
N PHE A 309 -14.50 -14.24 -14.33
CA PHE A 309 -14.59 -15.12 -13.17
C PHE A 309 -15.71 -14.65 -12.25
N LEU A 310 -16.74 -15.50 -12.15
CA LEU A 310 -17.82 -15.35 -11.18
C LEU A 310 -17.62 -16.33 -10.02
N ASN A 311 -18.24 -16.05 -8.89
CA ASN A 311 -18.32 -16.96 -7.76
C ASN A 311 -19.78 -17.16 -7.33
N THR A 312 -20.09 -18.33 -6.79
CA THR A 312 -21.37 -18.59 -6.16
C THR A 312 -21.14 -19.04 -4.72
N VAL A 313 -21.95 -18.56 -3.79
CA VAL A 313 -21.95 -18.97 -2.38
C VAL A 313 -23.33 -19.51 -1.97
N PRO A 314 -23.43 -20.25 -0.85
CA PRO A 314 -24.73 -20.52 -0.24
C PRO A 314 -25.46 -19.22 0.11
N LYS A 315 -26.72 -19.33 0.56
CA LYS A 315 -27.38 -18.19 1.19
C LYS A 315 -26.57 -17.75 2.42
N TYR A 316 -26.64 -16.48 2.77
CA TYR A 316 -25.81 -15.93 3.85
C TYR A 316 -26.04 -16.63 5.18
N ASP A 317 -27.30 -16.82 5.57
CA ASP A 317 -27.64 -17.52 6.81
C ASP A 317 -27.12 -18.97 6.81
N ASP A 318 -27.33 -19.73 5.72
CA ASP A 318 -26.80 -21.10 5.59
C ASP A 318 -25.26 -21.14 5.70
N LEU A 319 -24.58 -20.14 5.11
CA LEU A 319 -23.12 -20.03 5.15
C LEU A 319 -22.64 -19.71 6.57
N ILE A 320 -23.25 -18.75 7.25
CA ILE A 320 -22.89 -18.34 8.61
C ILE A 320 -23.18 -19.48 9.60
N ASP A 321 -24.31 -20.17 9.47
CA ASP A 321 -24.63 -21.35 10.27
C ASP A 321 -23.57 -22.45 10.11
N SER A 322 -23.23 -22.78 8.85
CA SER A 322 -22.19 -23.80 8.61
C SER A 322 -20.84 -23.38 9.19
N ARG A 323 -20.50 -22.09 9.12
CA ARG A 323 -19.22 -21.56 9.60
C ARG A 323 -19.15 -21.52 11.13
N THR A 324 -20.19 -21.02 11.79
CA THR A 324 -20.25 -20.97 13.26
C THR A 324 -20.24 -22.37 13.84
N LYS A 325 -20.98 -23.31 13.26
CA LYS A 325 -20.89 -24.74 13.61
C LYS A 325 -19.47 -25.29 13.46
N PHE A 326 -18.79 -24.99 12.35
CA PHE A 326 -17.41 -25.43 12.15
C PHE A 326 -16.47 -24.86 13.22
N ILE A 327 -16.63 -23.60 13.62
CA ILE A 327 -15.83 -22.96 14.67
C ILE A 327 -16.01 -23.70 16.00
N ILE A 328 -17.25 -23.99 16.41
CA ILE A 328 -17.57 -24.72 17.64
C ILE A 328 -16.90 -26.10 17.62
N GLU A 329 -17.11 -26.86 16.55
CA GLU A 329 -16.68 -28.26 16.46
C GLU A 329 -15.17 -28.44 16.26
N ASN A 330 -14.49 -27.47 15.63
CA ASN A 330 -13.12 -27.67 15.12
C ASN A 330 -12.12 -26.58 15.54
N GLN A 331 -12.57 -25.39 15.95
CA GLN A 331 -11.68 -24.26 16.25
C GLN A 331 -11.71 -23.80 17.70
N GLN A 332 -12.65 -24.27 18.51
CA GLN A 332 -12.65 -23.98 19.95
C GLN A 332 -11.74 -24.96 20.70
N ASP A 333 -10.76 -24.41 21.41
CA ASP A 333 -9.83 -25.19 22.23
C ASP A 333 -10.38 -25.35 23.64
N LEU A 334 -10.91 -26.53 23.93
CA LEU A 334 -11.46 -26.88 25.23
C LEU A 334 -10.46 -27.70 26.08
N THR A 335 -9.16 -27.60 25.78
CA THR A 335 -8.14 -28.30 26.56
C THR A 335 -8.01 -27.66 27.94
N PRO A 336 -8.36 -28.38 29.03
CA PRO A 336 -8.42 -27.81 30.37
C PRO A 336 -7.05 -27.40 30.88
N ASP A 337 -7.01 -26.40 31.76
CA ASP A 337 -5.81 -25.92 32.45
C ASP A 337 -4.72 -25.38 31.49
N THR A 338 -5.11 -24.97 30.28
CA THR A 338 -4.19 -24.36 29.31
C THR A 338 -4.40 -22.86 29.19
N PRO A 339 -3.37 -22.07 28.81
CA PRO A 339 -3.56 -20.65 28.49
C PRO A 339 -4.57 -20.37 27.36
N ALA A 340 -4.93 -21.38 26.56
CA ALA A 340 -5.83 -21.27 25.43
C ALA A 340 -7.22 -21.90 25.68
N GLU A 341 -7.51 -22.35 26.90
CA GLU A 341 -8.81 -22.94 27.27
C GLU A 341 -9.95 -21.95 26.98
N GLY A 342 -10.93 -22.40 26.20
CA GLY A 342 -12.07 -21.62 25.72
C GLY A 342 -11.81 -20.84 24.42
N ALA A 343 -10.57 -20.75 23.94
CA ALA A 343 -10.20 -19.89 22.81
C ALA A 343 -10.64 -20.45 21.44
N TYR A 344 -11.12 -19.57 20.55
CA TYR A 344 -11.14 -19.85 19.11
C TYR A 344 -9.75 -19.67 18.49
N ARG A 345 -9.26 -20.69 17.78
CA ARG A 345 -7.87 -20.78 17.31
C ARG A 345 -7.76 -20.97 15.80
N VAL A 346 -6.56 -20.72 15.29
CA VAL A 346 -6.19 -21.03 13.91
C VAL A 346 -6.36 -22.53 13.65
N PHE A 347 -6.96 -22.86 12.52
CA PHE A 347 -7.20 -24.24 12.09
C PHE A 347 -6.48 -24.53 10.78
N ASP A 348 -5.77 -25.66 10.75
CA ASP A 348 -5.08 -26.14 9.56
C ASP A 348 -6.03 -27.03 8.75
N ASN A 349 -6.53 -26.53 7.61
CA ASN A 349 -7.45 -27.29 6.79
C ASN A 349 -6.84 -28.57 6.18
N GLN A 350 -5.52 -28.58 5.94
CA GLN A 350 -4.81 -29.74 5.39
C GLN A 350 -4.52 -30.79 6.45
N ALA A 351 -4.11 -30.37 7.66
CA ALA A 351 -3.88 -31.29 8.78
C ALA A 351 -5.19 -31.71 9.45
N ASN A 352 -6.27 -30.95 9.23
CA ASN A 352 -7.60 -31.14 9.83
C ASN A 352 -7.59 -31.08 11.36
N LEU A 353 -6.89 -30.09 11.93
CA LEU A 353 -6.79 -29.88 13.36
C LEU A 353 -6.32 -28.46 13.72
N ILE A 354 -6.52 -28.05 14.96
CA ILE A 354 -6.07 -26.75 15.50
C ILE A 354 -4.54 -26.65 15.41
N ALA A 355 -4.04 -25.54 14.87
CA ALA A 355 -2.60 -25.32 14.66
C ALA A 355 -1.88 -24.97 15.97
N THR A 356 -1.61 -25.97 16.81
CA THR A 356 -0.99 -25.78 18.13
C THR A 356 0.52 -25.55 18.10
N TRP A 357 1.20 -25.93 17.00
CA TRP A 357 2.66 -25.81 16.85
C TRP A 357 3.12 -24.43 16.40
N ASP A 358 2.27 -23.65 15.72
CA ASP A 358 2.67 -22.33 15.23
C ASP A 358 2.41 -21.26 16.30
N THR A 359 3.48 -20.89 16.99
CA THR A 359 3.46 -19.90 18.08
C THR A 359 3.81 -18.49 17.61
N SER A 360 3.79 -18.24 16.29
CA SER A 360 3.96 -16.90 15.74
C SER A 360 2.90 -15.94 16.28
N THR A 361 3.27 -14.68 16.43
CA THR A 361 2.38 -13.64 16.94
C THR A 361 1.08 -13.52 16.17
N ASP A 362 1.09 -13.69 14.85
CA ASP A 362 -0.09 -13.51 13.99
C ASP A 362 -0.88 -14.81 13.77
N ARG A 363 -0.57 -15.85 14.56
CA ARG A 363 -1.24 -17.16 14.54
C ARG A 363 -1.58 -17.62 15.95
N ASN A 364 -1.52 -16.71 16.92
CA ASN A 364 -1.81 -17.01 18.32
C ASN A 364 -3.33 -16.94 18.62
N PRO A 365 -3.80 -17.47 19.78
CA PRO A 365 -5.22 -17.51 20.17
C PRO A 365 -5.89 -16.17 20.52
N GLY A 366 -5.24 -15.03 20.28
CA GLY A 366 -5.77 -13.67 20.46
C GLY A 366 -5.61 -12.84 19.18
N ARG A 367 -5.49 -11.51 19.33
CA ARG A 367 -5.43 -10.55 18.21
C ARG A 367 -6.63 -10.70 17.26
N GLU A 368 -6.40 -10.85 15.96
CA GLU A 368 -7.45 -10.87 14.94
C GLU A 368 -8.46 -12.01 15.14
N ARG A 369 -8.09 -13.08 15.86
CA ARG A 369 -9.00 -14.20 16.21
C ARG A 369 -10.19 -13.76 17.08
N VAL A 370 -10.14 -12.59 17.72
CA VAL A 370 -11.31 -11.99 18.40
C VAL A 370 -12.48 -11.78 17.44
N GLY A 371 -12.21 -11.62 16.14
CA GLY A 371 -13.24 -11.56 15.09
C GLY A 371 -14.15 -12.79 15.04
N LEU A 372 -13.65 -13.98 15.42
CA LEU A 372 -14.48 -15.19 15.50
C LEU A 372 -15.54 -15.04 16.58
N GLY A 373 -15.19 -14.52 17.76
CA GLY A 373 -16.16 -14.27 18.83
C GLY A 373 -17.17 -13.19 18.48
N ILE A 374 -16.76 -12.15 17.76
CA ILE A 374 -17.67 -11.09 17.29
C ILE A 374 -18.67 -11.68 16.28
N LEU A 375 -18.22 -12.52 15.34
CA LEU A 375 -19.11 -13.26 14.44
C LEU A 375 -20.13 -14.09 15.24
N MET A 376 -19.69 -14.88 16.21
CA MET A 376 -20.56 -15.71 17.05
C MET A 376 -21.60 -14.86 17.80
N ALA A 377 -21.17 -13.74 18.38
CA ALA A 377 -22.05 -12.84 19.12
C ALA A 377 -23.10 -12.16 18.22
N ARG A 378 -22.71 -11.68 17.02
CA ARG A 378 -23.65 -11.11 16.05
C ARG A 378 -24.61 -12.16 15.51
N TRP A 379 -24.13 -13.38 15.27
CA TRP A 379 -24.99 -14.49 14.81
C TRP A 379 -26.03 -14.88 15.87
N LEU A 380 -25.63 -14.95 17.14
CA LEU A 380 -26.54 -15.23 18.26
C LEU A 380 -27.56 -14.09 18.43
N LYS A 381 -27.18 -12.83 18.20
CA LYS A 381 -28.11 -11.70 18.23
C LYS A 381 -29.21 -11.84 17.19
N LYS A 382 -28.88 -12.34 15.98
CA LYS A 382 -29.84 -12.65 14.91
C LYS A 382 -30.64 -13.93 15.19
N ASN A 383 -30.07 -14.90 15.89
CA ASN A 383 -30.65 -16.21 16.19
C ASN A 383 -30.60 -16.54 17.69
N PRO A 384 -31.39 -15.86 18.54
CA PRO A 384 -31.24 -15.90 20.00
C PRO A 384 -31.46 -17.28 20.64
N ASP A 385 -32.17 -18.18 19.94
CA ASP A 385 -32.49 -19.54 20.37
C ASP A 385 -31.37 -20.56 20.05
N ASN A 386 -30.27 -20.13 19.41
CA ASN A 386 -29.16 -21.03 19.08
C ASN A 386 -28.32 -21.35 20.33
N VAL A 387 -28.66 -22.46 21.00
CA VAL A 387 -28.03 -22.90 22.25
C VAL A 387 -26.55 -23.26 22.05
N GLU A 388 -26.18 -23.94 20.96
CA GLU A 388 -24.80 -24.35 20.71
C GLU A 388 -23.86 -23.14 20.55
N VAL A 389 -24.30 -22.12 19.81
CA VAL A 389 -23.56 -20.87 19.63
C VAL A 389 -23.45 -20.11 20.97
N ARG A 390 -24.53 -20.10 21.76
CA ARG A 390 -24.54 -19.44 23.08
C ARG A 390 -23.55 -20.05 24.05
N GLU A 391 -23.61 -21.37 24.25
CA GLU A 391 -22.71 -22.08 25.17
C GLU A 391 -21.25 -21.92 24.75
N SER A 392 -20.96 -22.08 23.45
CA SER A 392 -19.61 -21.84 22.91
C SER A 392 -19.12 -20.41 23.14
N LEU A 393 -20.00 -19.42 22.93
CA LEU A 393 -19.67 -18.01 23.10
C LEU A 393 -19.45 -17.62 24.57
N GLU A 394 -20.17 -18.22 25.52
CA GLU A 394 -19.98 -18.00 26.95
C GLU A 394 -18.57 -18.42 27.41
N GLU A 395 -18.10 -19.57 26.93
CA GLU A 395 -16.72 -20.03 27.15
C GLU A 395 -15.69 -19.09 26.50
N TYR A 396 -15.93 -18.67 25.26
CA TYR A 396 -15.01 -17.75 24.58
C TYR A 396 -14.97 -16.35 25.23
N TYR A 397 -16.12 -15.84 25.69
CA TYR A 397 -16.19 -14.56 26.39
C TYR A 397 -15.44 -14.62 27.72
N THR A 398 -15.53 -15.75 28.43
CA THR A 398 -14.74 -16.04 29.63
C THR A 398 -13.24 -16.04 29.32
N TYR A 399 -12.83 -16.72 28.24
CA TYR A 399 -11.45 -16.73 27.77
C TYR A 399 -10.93 -15.31 27.49
N VAL A 400 -11.63 -14.50 26.69
CA VAL A 400 -11.17 -13.13 26.37
C VAL A 400 -11.06 -12.29 27.64
N SER A 401 -12.08 -12.35 28.51
CA SER A 401 -12.20 -11.51 29.71
C SER A 401 -11.23 -11.88 30.84
N THR A 402 -10.64 -13.08 30.80
CA THR A 402 -9.75 -13.58 31.87
C THR A 402 -8.33 -13.90 31.40
N LYS A 403 -8.13 -14.17 30.11
CA LYS A 403 -6.82 -14.52 29.54
C LYS A 403 -6.26 -13.43 28.64
N LEU A 404 -7.10 -12.65 27.94
CA LEU A 404 -6.64 -11.59 27.03
C LEU A 404 -6.81 -10.18 27.58
N GLN A 405 -7.53 -10.00 28.68
CA GLN A 405 -7.79 -8.72 29.30
C GLN A 405 -7.33 -8.71 30.77
N GLU A 406 -6.66 -7.63 31.19
CA GLU A 406 -6.34 -7.36 32.60
C GLU A 406 -7.48 -6.60 33.29
N GLU A 407 -7.49 -6.60 34.62
CA GLU A 407 -8.57 -5.97 35.43
C GLU A 407 -8.78 -4.48 35.15
N ASN A 408 -7.73 -3.77 34.72
CA ASN A 408 -7.78 -2.34 34.39
C ASN A 408 -8.21 -2.05 32.94
N GLY A 409 -8.61 -3.07 32.17
CA GLY A 409 -8.98 -2.93 30.75
C GLY A 409 -7.81 -3.03 29.76
N PHE A 410 -6.59 -3.34 30.21
CA PHE A 410 -5.45 -3.56 29.30
C PHE A 410 -5.65 -4.84 28.48
N VAL A 411 -5.48 -4.75 27.16
CA VAL A 411 -5.65 -5.87 26.24
C VAL A 411 -4.28 -6.44 25.83
N ARG A 412 -4.08 -7.72 26.10
CA ARG A 412 -2.86 -8.44 25.75
C ARG A 412 -2.90 -8.90 24.29
N ASP A 413 -1.73 -9.00 23.68
CA ASP A 413 -1.59 -9.58 22.34
C ASP A 413 -1.50 -11.12 22.32
N ARG A 414 -1.40 -11.73 23.50
CA ARG A 414 -1.31 -13.18 23.76
C ARG A 414 -1.96 -13.48 25.12
N PRO A 415 -2.50 -14.70 25.32
CA PRO A 415 -3.14 -15.03 26.58
C PRO A 415 -2.15 -15.08 27.75
N ILE A 416 -2.63 -14.74 28.94
CA ILE A 416 -1.90 -14.88 30.21
C ILE A 416 -1.46 -16.34 30.37
N GLY A 417 -0.18 -16.53 30.70
CA GLY A 417 0.45 -17.86 30.75
C GLY A 417 1.21 -18.23 29.48
N MET A 418 1.21 -17.38 28.44
CA MET A 418 2.11 -17.50 27.28
C MET A 418 3.19 -16.41 27.30
N ASP A 419 4.42 -16.79 26.98
CA ASP A 419 5.56 -15.88 26.96
C ASP A 419 5.55 -14.91 25.76
N GLY A 420 6.19 -13.75 25.96
CA GLY A 420 6.52 -12.81 24.89
C GLY A 420 5.39 -11.88 24.47
N SER A 421 4.44 -11.60 25.37
CA SER A 421 3.39 -10.62 25.12
C SER A 421 3.97 -9.21 24.92
N LYS A 422 3.44 -8.48 23.95
CA LYS A 422 3.80 -7.10 23.61
C LYS A 422 2.56 -6.23 23.51
N LYS A 423 2.71 -4.96 23.87
CA LYS A 423 1.67 -3.97 23.62
C LYS A 423 1.45 -3.81 22.11
N ARG A 424 0.21 -3.99 21.67
CA ARG A 424 -0.24 -3.75 20.28
C ARG A 424 -1.61 -3.12 20.28
N LEU A 425 -1.67 -1.83 19.92
CA LEU A 425 -2.88 -1.01 20.08
C LEU A 425 -4.07 -1.49 19.23
N TYR A 426 -3.85 -2.16 18.10
CA TYR A 426 -4.93 -2.72 17.26
C TYR A 426 -5.83 -3.73 17.97
N ASN A 427 -5.36 -4.35 19.06
CA ASN A 427 -6.14 -5.39 19.74
C ASN A 427 -7.31 -4.80 20.56
N TRP A 428 -7.19 -3.55 21.03
CA TRP A 428 -8.23 -2.92 21.85
C TRP A 428 -9.54 -2.70 21.09
N PRO A 429 -9.55 -2.09 19.88
CA PRO A 429 -10.77 -1.94 19.08
C PRO A 429 -11.58 -3.22 18.93
N TRP A 430 -10.93 -4.37 18.72
CA TRP A 430 -11.61 -5.64 18.57
C TRP A 430 -12.23 -6.12 19.87
N VAL A 431 -11.54 -6.01 21.00
CA VAL A 431 -12.10 -6.34 22.32
C VAL A 431 -13.23 -5.38 22.71
N LEU A 432 -13.12 -4.08 22.36
CA LEU A 432 -14.19 -3.10 22.53
C LEU A 432 -15.45 -3.51 21.76
N GLN A 433 -15.29 -3.88 20.49
CA GLN A 433 -16.42 -4.33 19.67
C GLN A 433 -17.03 -5.61 20.22
N PHE A 434 -16.21 -6.54 20.73
CA PHE A 434 -16.69 -7.76 21.35
C PHE A 434 -17.54 -7.49 22.60
N HIS A 435 -17.10 -6.61 23.51
CA HIS A 435 -17.88 -6.23 24.68
C HIS A 435 -19.22 -5.57 24.33
N ILE A 436 -19.25 -4.67 23.35
CA ILE A 436 -20.50 -4.02 22.89
C ILE A 436 -21.46 -5.03 22.27
N THR A 437 -20.95 -5.96 21.47
CA THR A 437 -21.79 -6.98 20.84
C THR A 437 -22.38 -7.92 21.90
N VAL A 438 -21.58 -8.34 22.87
CA VAL A 438 -22.02 -9.20 23.99
C VAL A 438 -22.96 -8.47 24.95
N ALA A 439 -22.82 -7.15 25.13
CA ALA A 439 -23.74 -6.35 25.95
C ALA A 439 -25.20 -6.40 25.44
N ALA A 440 -25.42 -6.73 24.16
CA ALA A 440 -26.75 -6.88 23.59
C ALA A 440 -27.36 -8.29 23.82
N LEU A 441 -26.64 -9.19 24.47
CA LEU A 441 -27.00 -10.59 24.67
C LEU A 441 -27.23 -10.88 26.17
N ASP A 442 -28.13 -11.81 26.46
CA ASP A 442 -28.39 -12.31 27.81
C ASP A 442 -27.58 -13.59 28.05
N LEU A 443 -26.27 -13.47 28.23
CA LEU A 443 -25.37 -14.61 28.45
C LEU A 443 -25.33 -15.02 29.94
N ASN A 444 -25.25 -16.32 30.21
CA ASN A 444 -25.15 -16.88 31.56
C ASN A 444 -23.70 -16.84 32.07
N LEU A 445 -23.20 -15.65 32.36
CA LEU A 445 -21.84 -15.45 32.84
C LEU A 445 -21.69 -15.87 34.32
N THR A 446 -20.62 -16.59 34.65
CA THR A 446 -20.35 -17.07 36.01
C THR A 446 -18.94 -16.70 36.48
N GLY A 447 -18.64 -16.93 37.76
CA GLY A 447 -17.31 -16.69 38.35
C GLY A 447 -16.90 -15.22 38.32
N THR A 448 -15.59 -14.96 38.17
CA THR A 448 -15.02 -13.60 38.14
C THR A 448 -15.46 -12.79 36.93
N VAL A 449 -15.95 -13.45 35.87
CA VAL A 449 -16.46 -12.76 34.68
C VAL A 449 -17.73 -11.99 35.01
N ALA A 450 -18.62 -12.57 35.83
CA ALA A 450 -19.91 -12.01 36.24
C ALA A 450 -19.79 -10.77 37.15
N GLU A 451 -18.62 -10.50 37.73
CA GLU A 451 -18.39 -9.34 38.62
C GLU A 451 -18.44 -7.99 37.89
N LYS A 452 -18.29 -7.99 36.55
CA LYS A 452 -18.39 -6.79 35.72
C LYS A 452 -19.22 -7.10 34.48
N THR A 453 -20.25 -6.29 34.26
CA THR A 453 -21.07 -6.34 33.05
C THR A 453 -20.22 -6.09 31.79
N PRO A 454 -20.67 -6.54 30.61
CA PRO A 454 -19.98 -6.24 29.36
C PRO A 454 -19.79 -4.74 29.09
N LEU A 455 -20.75 -3.88 29.46
CA LEU A 455 -20.61 -2.42 29.29
C LEU A 455 -19.58 -1.80 30.26
N GLU A 456 -19.48 -2.29 31.50
CA GLU A 456 -18.42 -1.86 32.42
C GLU A 456 -17.03 -2.23 31.87
N ARG A 457 -16.88 -3.44 31.34
CA ARG A 457 -15.64 -3.88 30.68
C ARG A 457 -15.32 -3.06 29.44
N PHE A 458 -16.33 -2.71 28.65
CA PHE A 458 -16.17 -1.79 27.52
C PHE A 458 -15.58 -0.45 27.99
N MET A 459 -16.16 0.19 29.01
CA MET A 459 -15.68 1.49 29.48
C MET A 459 -14.25 1.41 30.05
N LEU A 460 -13.92 0.38 30.83
CA LEU A 460 -12.56 0.15 31.32
C LEU A 460 -11.56 -0.01 30.17
N THR A 461 -11.93 -0.79 29.15
CA THR A 461 -11.10 -1.03 27.97
C THR A 461 -10.95 0.24 27.13
N LEU A 462 -11.99 1.06 27.03
CA LEU A 462 -11.99 2.29 26.23
C LEU A 462 -11.05 3.32 26.85
N GLU A 463 -11.18 3.55 28.17
CA GLU A 463 -10.29 4.44 28.91
C GLU A 463 -8.84 3.95 28.84
N ASN A 464 -8.62 2.66 29.01
CA ASN A 464 -7.29 2.06 28.91
C ASN A 464 -6.70 2.23 27.51
N PHE A 465 -7.48 1.99 26.44
CA PHE A 465 -7.05 2.20 25.06
C PHE A 465 -6.49 3.60 24.85
N TYR A 466 -7.21 4.63 25.31
CA TYR A 466 -6.78 6.01 25.17
C TYR A 466 -5.59 6.36 26.08
N ALA A 467 -5.55 5.85 27.31
CA ALA A 467 -4.41 6.00 28.22
C ALA A 467 -3.13 5.38 27.64
N GLU A 468 -3.26 4.29 26.89
CA GLU A 468 -2.16 3.61 26.21
C GLU A 468 -1.79 4.28 24.85
N GLY A 469 -2.38 5.42 24.49
CA GLY A 469 -2.05 6.17 23.28
C GLY A 469 -2.92 5.85 22.06
N GLY A 470 -4.08 5.22 22.28
CA GLY A 470 -5.04 4.88 21.23
C GLY A 470 -5.54 6.08 20.40
N GLY A 471 -5.54 7.29 20.96
CA GLY A 471 -5.93 8.51 20.27
C GLY A 471 -5.01 8.91 19.11
N GLU A 472 -3.83 8.28 18.99
CA GLU A 472 -2.91 8.47 17.88
C GLU A 472 -3.10 7.44 16.75
N LEU A 473 -3.80 6.34 17.03
CA LEU A 473 -3.90 5.19 16.14
C LEU A 473 -4.97 5.39 15.07
N TYR A 474 -4.66 4.97 13.84
CA TYR A 474 -5.66 4.74 12.81
C TYR A 474 -6.32 3.38 13.00
N ALA A 475 -7.23 3.31 13.98
CA ALA A 475 -7.70 2.06 14.56
C ALA A 475 -8.62 1.25 13.62
N ILE A 476 -8.23 0.01 13.30
CA ILE A 476 -9.09 -0.93 12.55
C ILE A 476 -10.27 -1.36 13.43
N GLY A 477 -11.49 -1.03 13.02
CA GLY A 477 -12.71 -1.51 13.66
C GLY A 477 -13.05 -0.85 15.01
N LEU A 478 -12.67 0.42 15.23
CA LEU A 478 -13.09 1.15 16.44
C LEU A 478 -14.63 1.36 16.41
N PRO A 479 -15.40 0.82 17.37
CA PRO A 479 -16.87 0.74 17.25
C PRO A 479 -17.57 2.02 17.72
N ILE A 480 -17.29 3.16 17.10
CA ILE A 480 -17.75 4.49 17.55
C ILE A 480 -19.29 4.57 17.58
N LEU A 481 -19.94 4.49 16.41
CA LEU A 481 -21.40 4.68 16.31
C LEU A 481 -22.18 3.63 17.11
N GLU A 482 -21.77 2.37 17.00
CA GLU A 482 -22.39 1.24 17.68
C GLU A 482 -22.31 1.37 19.21
N SER A 483 -21.14 1.75 19.75
CA SER A 483 -20.98 1.93 21.20
C SER A 483 -21.77 3.12 21.74
N LEU A 484 -21.82 4.24 21.01
CA LEU A 484 -22.62 5.40 21.43
C LEU A 484 -24.11 5.07 21.47
N ARG A 485 -24.64 4.35 20.49
CA ARG A 485 -26.04 3.87 20.49
C ARG A 485 -26.31 2.91 21.65
N ALA A 486 -25.39 2.00 21.94
CA ALA A 486 -25.52 1.06 23.06
C ALA A 486 -25.55 1.77 24.41
N LEU A 487 -24.63 2.73 24.64
CA LEU A 487 -24.58 3.53 25.87
C LEU A 487 -25.81 4.42 26.04
N GLU A 488 -26.30 5.03 24.94
CA GLU A 488 -27.52 5.82 24.93
C GLU A 488 -28.74 4.97 25.31
N LYS A 489 -28.89 3.78 24.71
CA LYS A 489 -29.96 2.83 25.05
C LYS A 489 -29.89 2.35 26.50
N HIS A 490 -28.69 2.17 27.03
CA HIS A 490 -28.48 1.77 28.42
C HIS A 490 -28.87 2.88 29.41
N GLY A 491 -28.88 4.15 28.98
CA GLY A 491 -29.32 5.28 29.79
C GLY A 491 -28.27 5.82 30.77
N ASN A 492 -27.01 5.39 30.65
CA ASN A 492 -25.91 5.91 31.47
C ASN A 492 -25.29 7.14 30.80
N GLU A 493 -25.80 8.33 31.14
CA GLU A 493 -25.38 9.60 30.54
C GLU A 493 -23.91 9.93 30.79
N GLU A 494 -23.35 9.54 31.95
CA GLU A 494 -21.94 9.78 32.29
C GLU A 494 -21.02 9.01 31.35
N TRP A 495 -21.26 7.70 31.16
CA TRP A 495 -20.47 6.88 30.25
C TRP A 495 -20.62 7.32 28.80
N LEU A 496 -21.84 7.66 28.38
CA LEU A 496 -22.11 8.17 27.04
C LEU A 496 -21.31 9.45 26.76
N GLN A 497 -21.35 10.42 27.68
CA GLN A 497 -20.64 11.68 27.54
C GLN A 497 -19.13 11.47 27.51
N ARG A 498 -18.62 10.59 28.38
CA ARG A 498 -17.19 10.28 28.43
C ARG A 498 -16.69 9.60 27.15
N ALA A 499 -17.42 8.63 26.62
CA ALA A 499 -17.09 7.99 25.35
C ALA A 499 -17.11 9.00 24.19
N LYS A 500 -18.11 9.90 24.13
CA LYS A 500 -18.19 10.97 23.13
C LYS A 500 -16.96 11.87 23.16
N GLU A 501 -16.53 12.31 24.34
CA GLU A 501 -15.36 13.17 24.50
C GLU A 501 -14.08 12.50 23.96
N LEU A 502 -13.88 11.23 24.28
CA LEU A 502 -12.73 10.46 23.81
C LEU A 502 -12.73 10.27 22.29
N PHE A 503 -13.88 9.91 21.70
CA PHE A 503 -14.00 9.72 20.25
C PHE A 503 -13.86 11.04 19.48
N LEU A 504 -14.43 12.14 19.98
CA LEU A 504 -14.30 13.46 19.34
C LEU A 504 -12.85 13.93 19.34
N ALA A 505 -12.14 13.81 20.47
CA ALA A 505 -10.72 14.16 20.56
C ALA A 505 -9.87 13.32 19.58
N HIS A 506 -10.20 12.03 19.43
CA HIS A 506 -9.54 11.15 18.46
C HIS A 506 -9.81 11.61 17.02
N GLY A 507 -11.06 11.88 16.66
CA GLY A 507 -11.44 12.40 15.35
C GLY A 507 -10.75 13.72 15.00
N GLU A 508 -10.68 14.67 15.95
CA GLU A 508 -9.97 15.95 15.77
C GLU A 508 -8.47 15.76 15.52
N ASN A 509 -7.83 14.82 16.22
CA ASN A 509 -6.42 14.51 16.02
C ASN A 509 -6.17 13.95 14.60
N ILE A 510 -7.00 13.02 14.14
CA ILE A 510 -6.89 12.45 12.79
C ILE A 510 -7.16 13.53 11.73
N ALA A 511 -8.20 14.34 11.91
CA ALA A 511 -8.54 15.43 10.98
C ALA A 511 -7.40 16.45 10.87
N THR A 512 -6.74 16.79 11.98
CA THR A 512 -5.60 17.72 12.01
C THR A 512 -4.40 17.18 11.22
N ARG A 513 -4.18 15.86 11.20
CA ARG A 513 -3.07 15.22 10.47
C ARG A 513 -3.31 15.15 8.97
N GLY A 514 -4.56 15.04 8.54
CA GLY A 514 -4.90 14.91 7.12
C GLY A 514 -4.21 13.71 6.46
N LEU A 515 -3.43 13.96 5.41
CA LEU A 515 -2.73 12.91 4.66
C LEU A 515 -1.35 12.53 5.23
N ASP A 516 -0.91 13.12 6.35
CA ASP A 516 0.36 12.78 6.99
C ASP A 516 0.20 11.55 7.90
N TYR A 517 -0.03 10.39 7.28
CA TYR A 517 -0.23 9.13 7.99
C TYR A 517 1.08 8.66 8.65
N PRO A 518 1.17 8.59 10.00
CA PRO A 518 2.30 8.01 10.69
C PRO A 518 2.33 6.48 10.48
N SER A 519 3.53 5.94 10.31
CA SER A 519 3.73 4.49 10.24
C SER A 519 3.47 3.82 11.59
N PHE A 520 2.69 2.74 11.61
CA PHE A 520 2.49 1.90 12.79
C PHE A 520 3.06 0.48 12.59
N GLU A 521 2.50 -0.30 11.66
CA GLU A 521 2.95 -1.67 11.36
C GLU A 521 3.55 -1.77 9.95
N VAL A 522 3.00 -1.02 9.00
CA VAL A 522 3.55 -0.82 7.66
C VAL A 522 3.59 0.68 7.35
N ASN A 523 4.35 1.05 6.32
CA ASN A 523 4.65 2.46 6.06
C ASN A 523 3.49 3.24 5.42
N PHE A 524 2.66 2.58 4.60
CA PHE A 524 1.48 3.15 3.97
C PHE A 524 0.63 2.00 3.40
N GLU A 525 -0.67 1.94 3.68
CA GLU A 525 -1.54 0.88 3.15
C GLU A 525 -3.05 1.18 3.29
N GLN A 526 -3.89 0.34 2.69
CA GLN A 526 -5.34 0.45 2.82
C GLN A 526 -5.85 0.29 4.26
N SER A 527 -5.29 -0.57 5.11
CA SER A 527 -5.73 -0.67 6.53
C SER A 527 -5.23 0.44 7.45
N ILE A 528 -4.56 1.48 6.91
CA ILE A 528 -4.38 2.78 7.58
C ILE A 528 -5.43 3.77 7.05
N VAL A 529 -5.57 3.79 5.72
CA VAL A 529 -6.41 4.74 5.00
C VAL A 529 -7.91 4.48 5.19
N ALA A 530 -8.36 3.23 5.09
CA ALA A 530 -9.77 2.88 5.25
C ALA A 530 -10.27 3.10 6.68
N PRO A 531 -9.54 2.74 7.75
CA PRO A 531 -9.92 3.15 9.11
C PRO A 531 -9.93 4.67 9.31
N ALA A 532 -8.97 5.41 8.74
CA ALA A 532 -9.02 6.88 8.72
C ALA A 532 -10.33 7.39 8.11
N ALA A 533 -10.69 6.81 6.96
CA ALA A 533 -11.91 7.13 6.26
C ALA A 533 -13.13 6.72 7.06
N VAL A 534 -13.20 5.55 7.69
CA VAL A 534 -14.34 5.18 8.57
C VAL A 534 -14.50 6.17 9.72
N MET A 535 -13.40 6.67 10.27
CA MET A 535 -13.45 7.65 11.36
C MET A 535 -13.82 9.08 10.90
N LEU A 536 -13.63 9.44 9.62
CA LEU A 536 -13.77 10.82 9.11
C LEU A 536 -14.69 11.03 7.87
N LEU A 537 -15.01 9.96 7.15
CA LEU A 537 -15.84 9.79 5.94
C LEU A 537 -15.95 10.96 4.94
N GLU A 538 -14.82 11.44 4.42
CA GLU A 538 -14.75 12.28 3.21
C GLU A 538 -13.89 11.66 2.06
N LEU A 539 -13.12 10.61 2.35
CA LEU A 539 -11.99 10.18 1.52
C LEU A 539 -12.36 9.49 0.19
N TRP A 540 -13.54 8.87 0.09
CA TRP A 540 -13.95 8.21 -1.16
C TRP A 540 -14.09 9.21 -2.32
N ARG A 541 -14.62 10.41 -2.07
CA ARG A 541 -14.72 11.51 -3.06
C ARG A 541 -13.37 11.91 -3.66
N TYR A 542 -12.27 11.59 -2.97
CA TYR A 542 -10.92 11.98 -3.36
C TYR A 542 -10.09 10.83 -3.93
N THR A 543 -10.42 9.56 -3.63
CA THR A 543 -9.50 8.44 -3.89
C THR A 543 -9.93 7.47 -4.99
N ASN A 544 -11.23 7.20 -5.23
CA ASN A 544 -11.76 6.24 -6.23
C ASN A 544 -10.77 5.13 -6.68
N THR A 545 -10.18 4.42 -5.70
CA THR A 545 -9.06 3.46 -5.90
C THR A 545 -9.54 2.02 -6.04
N THR A 546 -10.85 1.77 -6.15
CA THR A 546 -11.37 0.39 -6.25
C THR A 546 -11.11 -0.20 -7.63
N SER A 547 -10.82 -1.50 -7.69
CA SER A 547 -10.55 -2.25 -8.92
C SER A 547 -11.82 -2.57 -9.70
N LYS A 548 -11.76 -2.61 -11.03
CA LYS A 548 -12.92 -2.96 -11.88
C LYS A 548 -12.69 -4.20 -12.76
N GLN A 549 -11.70 -5.04 -12.44
CA GLN A 549 -11.44 -6.28 -13.16
C GLN A 549 -12.66 -7.22 -13.10
N PRO A 550 -12.95 -7.98 -14.19
CA PRO A 550 -14.09 -8.88 -14.23
C PRO A 550 -13.81 -10.23 -13.55
N ASP A 551 -13.43 -10.15 -12.27
CA ASP A 551 -13.11 -11.27 -11.41
C ASP A 551 -13.57 -10.96 -9.99
N TYR A 552 -14.40 -11.82 -9.40
CA TYR A 552 -14.88 -11.66 -8.02
C TYR A 552 -13.75 -11.47 -6.99
N ARG A 553 -12.53 -11.96 -7.27
CA ARG A 553 -11.37 -11.80 -6.38
C ARG A 553 -10.83 -10.38 -6.38
N LEU A 554 -11.04 -9.64 -7.47
CA LEU A 554 -10.45 -8.34 -7.73
C LEU A 554 -11.49 -7.21 -7.73
N HIS A 555 -12.71 -7.45 -8.20
CA HIS A 555 -13.71 -6.39 -8.40
C HIS A 555 -14.05 -5.70 -7.08
N ASP A 556 -13.77 -4.41 -7.02
CA ASP A 556 -13.81 -3.53 -5.86
C ASP A 556 -12.97 -3.94 -4.63
N VAL A 557 -12.21 -5.04 -4.73
CA VAL A 557 -11.35 -5.55 -3.67
C VAL A 557 -10.04 -4.77 -3.60
N ALA A 558 -9.75 -4.17 -2.45
CA ALA A 558 -8.53 -3.39 -2.24
C ALA A 558 -7.24 -4.20 -2.41
N ILE A 559 -6.20 -3.56 -2.94
CA ILE A 559 -4.85 -4.12 -3.09
C ILE A 559 -4.24 -4.45 -1.73
N ARG A 560 -3.93 -5.73 -1.52
CA ARG A 560 -3.16 -6.25 -0.38
C ARG A 560 -2.23 -7.35 -0.87
N HIS A 561 -1.05 -7.51 -0.24
CA HIS A 561 -0.02 -8.39 -0.81
C HIS A 561 1.00 -8.99 0.17
N TRP A 562 0.68 -9.09 1.45
CA TRP A 562 1.58 -9.67 2.47
C TRP A 562 0.90 -10.62 3.43
N ASP A 563 -0.43 -10.62 3.51
CA ASP A 563 -1.15 -11.32 4.58
C ASP A 563 -0.96 -12.85 4.52
N GLY A 564 -0.81 -13.41 3.32
CA GLY A 564 -0.45 -14.83 3.15
C GLY A 564 0.89 -15.20 3.81
N TYR A 565 1.81 -14.24 3.97
CA TYR A 565 3.05 -14.46 4.71
C TYR A 565 2.84 -14.40 6.22
N TRP A 566 2.12 -13.38 6.69
CA TRP A 566 1.95 -13.12 8.12
C TRP A 566 0.94 -14.04 8.79
N PHE A 567 -0.14 -14.42 8.11
CA PHE A 567 -1.27 -15.17 8.67
C PHE A 567 -1.39 -16.59 8.11
N GLY A 568 -0.92 -16.81 6.89
CA GLY A 568 -1.05 -18.09 6.17
C GLY A 568 -0.08 -19.19 6.62
N LYS A 569 -0.42 -20.44 6.32
CA LYS A 569 0.43 -21.62 6.56
C LYS A 569 1.68 -21.59 5.70
N ASP A 570 1.50 -21.27 4.42
CA ASP A 570 2.55 -21.42 3.40
C ASP A 570 3.56 -20.26 3.43
N ARG A 571 3.29 -19.26 4.27
CA ARG A 571 4.09 -18.05 4.45
C ARG A 571 4.46 -17.45 3.09
N MET A 572 3.44 -17.22 2.27
CA MET A 572 3.63 -16.73 0.91
C MET A 572 3.39 -15.23 0.84
N TRP A 573 4.44 -14.48 0.48
CA TRP A 573 4.28 -13.10 0.04
C TRP A 573 3.48 -13.05 -1.27
N GLY A 574 3.05 -11.86 -1.68
CA GLY A 574 2.38 -11.63 -2.96
C GLY A 574 0.90 -11.30 -2.78
N ASP A 575 0.26 -10.94 -3.87
CA ASP A 575 -1.11 -10.40 -3.85
C ASP A 575 -2.11 -11.36 -3.22
N THR A 576 -2.93 -10.84 -2.30
CA THR A 576 -3.95 -11.58 -1.55
C THR A 576 -5.34 -11.07 -1.94
N PHE A 577 -5.96 -11.73 -2.92
CA PHE A 577 -7.22 -11.31 -3.53
C PHE A 577 -8.28 -12.42 -3.53
N PRO A 578 -9.34 -12.31 -2.72
CA PRO A 578 -9.51 -11.31 -1.67
C PRO A 578 -8.64 -11.60 -0.44
N HIS A 579 -8.41 -10.54 0.34
CA HIS A 579 -8.07 -10.62 1.75
C HIS A 579 -9.13 -9.85 2.54
N TYR A 580 -9.51 -10.39 3.69
CA TYR A 580 -10.70 -9.95 4.41
C TYR A 580 -10.67 -8.46 4.82
N TRP A 581 -9.50 -7.87 5.11
CA TRP A 581 -9.43 -6.43 5.43
C TRP A 581 -9.85 -5.49 4.28
N SER A 582 -10.01 -6.01 3.06
CA SER A 582 -10.66 -5.25 1.98
C SER A 582 -12.11 -4.86 2.33
N THR A 583 -12.79 -5.62 3.21
CA THR A 583 -14.15 -5.31 3.69
C THR A 583 -14.23 -4.02 4.52
N LEU A 584 -13.11 -3.49 5.03
CA LEU A 584 -13.10 -2.16 5.67
C LEU A 584 -13.51 -1.06 4.68
N ASN A 585 -13.20 -1.21 3.39
CA ASN A 585 -13.72 -0.31 2.36
C ASN A 585 -15.24 -0.43 2.23
N GLY A 586 -15.77 -1.64 2.34
CA GLY A 586 -17.21 -1.88 2.34
C GLY A 586 -17.91 -1.17 3.50
N ILE A 587 -17.38 -1.28 4.72
CA ILE A 587 -17.90 -0.57 5.90
C ILE A 587 -17.83 0.96 5.71
N ALA A 588 -16.71 1.49 5.18
CA ALA A 588 -16.58 2.91 4.93
C ALA A 588 -17.62 3.41 3.92
N LEU A 589 -17.77 2.70 2.80
CA LEU A 589 -18.72 3.03 1.74
C LEU A 589 -20.17 2.92 2.21
N HIS A 590 -20.46 1.96 3.08
CA HIS A 590 -21.76 1.79 3.70
C HIS A 590 -22.19 3.05 4.45
N HIS A 591 -21.38 3.47 5.43
CA HIS A 591 -21.65 4.68 6.21
C HIS A 591 -21.66 5.93 5.32
N TYR A 592 -20.73 6.05 4.37
CA TYR A 592 -20.71 7.16 3.41
C TYR A 592 -22.02 7.25 2.60
N GLY A 593 -22.49 6.13 2.08
CA GLY A 593 -23.74 6.04 1.31
C GLY A 593 -24.95 6.45 2.13
N LYS A 594 -25.02 6.05 3.41
CA LYS A 594 -26.15 6.37 4.31
C LYS A 594 -26.21 7.84 4.72
N ASP A 595 -25.06 8.51 4.84
CA ASP A 595 -24.98 9.90 5.30
C ASP A 595 -25.10 10.95 4.18
N LEU A 596 -25.11 10.54 2.91
CA LEU A 596 -25.32 11.42 1.75
C LEU A 596 -26.78 11.90 1.63
N LYS A 597 -27.17 12.91 2.41
CA LYS A 597 -28.58 13.38 2.55
C LYS A 597 -29.15 14.24 1.40
N ASN A 598 -28.49 14.33 0.24
CA ASN A 598 -28.99 15.06 -0.95
C ASN A 598 -28.34 14.52 -2.24
N ASP A 599 -28.46 13.21 -2.48
CA ASP A 599 -27.85 12.56 -3.65
C ASP A 599 -28.67 12.79 -4.93
N THR A 600 -28.30 13.83 -5.70
CA THR A 600 -28.89 14.07 -7.04
C THR A 600 -28.17 13.33 -8.15
N GLU A 601 -27.02 12.72 -7.87
CA GLU A 601 -26.09 12.16 -8.86
C GLU A 601 -25.99 10.62 -8.78
N GLY A 602 -26.64 9.97 -7.81
CA GLY A 602 -26.64 8.52 -7.63
C GLY A 602 -25.44 7.97 -6.86
N GLN A 603 -24.64 8.85 -6.24
CA GLN A 603 -23.41 8.52 -5.50
C GLN A 603 -23.67 7.67 -4.26
N ALA A 604 -24.76 7.92 -3.55
CA ALA A 604 -25.14 7.14 -2.37
C ALA A 604 -25.47 5.70 -2.77
N ALA A 605 -26.27 5.56 -3.83
CA ALA A 605 -26.64 4.25 -4.35
C ALA A 605 -25.42 3.49 -4.91
N GLU A 606 -24.49 4.18 -5.58
CA GLU A 606 -23.23 3.57 -6.04
C GLU A 606 -22.33 3.12 -4.88
N ALA A 607 -22.17 3.95 -3.85
CA ALA A 607 -21.39 3.61 -2.67
C ALA A 607 -21.96 2.37 -1.95
N LEU A 608 -23.29 2.31 -1.76
CA LEU A 608 -23.96 1.17 -1.14
C LEU A 608 -23.87 -0.10 -2.00
N ARG A 609 -24.03 0.00 -3.33
CA ARG A 609 -23.81 -1.13 -4.24
C ARG A 609 -22.38 -1.65 -4.15
N THR A 610 -21.40 -0.75 -4.19
CA THR A 610 -19.98 -1.09 -4.07
C THR A 610 -19.68 -1.73 -2.71
N ALA A 611 -20.25 -1.21 -1.62
CA ALA A 611 -20.12 -1.79 -0.30
C ALA A 611 -20.61 -3.24 -0.26
N GLY A 612 -21.82 -3.50 -0.77
CA GLY A 612 -22.38 -4.84 -0.90
C GLY A 612 -21.51 -5.77 -1.76
N GLY A 613 -21.05 -5.28 -2.91
CA GLY A 613 -20.17 -6.03 -3.82
C GLY A 613 -18.85 -6.46 -3.16
N ILE A 614 -18.21 -5.56 -2.40
CA ILE A 614 -16.97 -5.86 -1.66
C ILE A 614 -17.19 -6.98 -0.62
N ILE A 615 -18.26 -6.89 0.17
CA ILE A 615 -18.59 -7.92 1.16
C ILE A 615 -18.84 -9.26 0.46
N ARG A 616 -19.66 -9.26 -0.59
CA ARG A 616 -20.01 -10.46 -1.37
C ARG A 616 -18.79 -11.13 -1.97
N ASN A 617 -17.88 -10.37 -2.56
CA ASN A 617 -16.65 -10.88 -3.15
C ASN A 617 -15.72 -11.54 -2.12
N ASN A 618 -15.69 -11.05 -0.89
CA ASN A 618 -14.93 -11.67 0.20
C ASN A 618 -15.55 -12.97 0.73
N LEU A 619 -16.83 -13.25 0.47
CA LEU A 619 -17.47 -14.52 0.85
C LEU A 619 -16.83 -15.74 0.15
N ALA A 620 -16.06 -15.52 -0.92
CA ALA A 620 -15.30 -16.57 -1.57
C ALA A 620 -14.22 -17.21 -0.68
N LEU A 621 -13.85 -16.59 0.46
CA LEU A 621 -12.95 -17.19 1.44
C LEU A 621 -13.58 -18.34 2.23
N PHE A 622 -14.90 -18.51 2.16
CA PHE A 622 -15.66 -19.52 2.88
C PHE A 622 -16.14 -20.63 1.96
N GLU A 623 -16.29 -21.83 2.50
CA GLU A 623 -16.83 -23.01 1.84
C GLU A 623 -18.18 -23.37 2.43
N ALA A 624 -19.01 -24.06 1.66
CA ALA A 624 -20.36 -24.45 2.07
C ALA A 624 -20.41 -25.44 3.27
N ASN A 625 -19.26 -26.03 3.65
CA ASN A 625 -19.12 -26.92 4.79
C ASN A 625 -18.59 -26.20 6.05
N GLY A 626 -18.47 -24.87 6.03
CA GLY A 626 -17.96 -24.07 7.14
C GLY A 626 -16.43 -23.92 7.20
N ARG A 627 -15.67 -24.58 6.30
CA ARG A 627 -14.23 -24.28 6.15
C ARG A 627 -14.03 -22.88 5.61
N ALA A 628 -12.88 -22.30 5.93
CA ALA A 628 -12.52 -20.97 5.50
C ALA A 628 -11.00 -20.85 5.30
N SER A 629 -10.56 -19.77 4.65
CA SER A 629 -9.16 -19.50 4.35
C SER A 629 -8.81 -18.04 4.65
N CYS A 630 -7.65 -17.80 5.26
CA CYS A 630 -7.21 -16.47 5.65
C CYS A 630 -6.88 -15.56 4.46
N ALA A 631 -6.47 -16.13 3.32
CA ALA A 631 -6.12 -15.39 2.12
C ALA A 631 -6.22 -16.25 0.87
N TYR A 632 -6.58 -15.64 -0.26
CA TYR A 632 -6.38 -16.24 -1.57
C TYR A 632 -5.11 -15.66 -2.21
N ILE A 633 -4.08 -16.49 -2.40
CA ILE A 633 -2.85 -16.04 -3.06
C ILE A 633 -3.10 -16.00 -4.57
N TYR A 634 -3.22 -14.79 -5.13
CA TYR A 634 -3.78 -14.58 -6.46
C TYR A 634 -2.84 -14.80 -7.66
N PRO A 635 -1.57 -14.33 -7.63
CA PRO A 635 -0.69 -14.43 -8.79
C PRO A 635 -0.46 -15.87 -9.23
N THR A 636 -0.08 -16.06 -10.48
CA THR A 636 0.33 -17.36 -11.04
C THR A 636 1.47 -17.96 -10.22
N SER A 637 2.46 -17.13 -9.86
CA SER A 637 3.52 -17.50 -8.94
C SER A 637 4.07 -16.29 -8.17
N VAL A 638 4.71 -16.57 -7.03
CA VAL A 638 5.48 -15.58 -6.26
C VAL A 638 6.87 -16.11 -5.97
N ASN A 639 7.90 -15.43 -6.47
CA ASN A 639 9.30 -15.89 -6.48
C ASN A 639 9.44 -17.34 -6.99
N GLY A 640 8.71 -17.68 -8.05
CA GLY A 640 8.71 -19.02 -8.64
C GLY A 640 7.91 -20.08 -7.87
N ARG A 641 7.34 -19.77 -6.70
CA ARG A 641 6.40 -20.67 -5.99
C ARG A 641 5.00 -20.50 -6.58
N ALA A 642 4.35 -21.59 -6.96
CA ALA A 642 3.01 -21.55 -7.54
C ALA A 642 2.00 -20.86 -6.60
N GLY A 643 1.20 -19.96 -7.15
CA GLY A 643 0.09 -19.28 -6.48
C GLY A 643 -1.27 -19.74 -7.01
N ASN A 644 -2.23 -18.83 -7.04
CA ASN A 644 -3.62 -19.06 -7.45
C ASN A 644 -4.35 -20.11 -6.57
N TYR A 645 -4.22 -20.01 -5.24
CA TYR A 645 -4.85 -20.93 -4.28
C TYR A 645 -5.32 -20.23 -3.00
N LYS A 646 -6.25 -20.87 -2.28
CA LYS A 646 -6.64 -20.49 -0.91
C LYS A 646 -5.63 -21.03 0.09
N ASP A 647 -5.05 -20.17 0.93
CA ASP A 647 -4.12 -20.63 1.97
C ASP A 647 -4.78 -21.68 2.89
N PRO A 648 -4.07 -22.74 3.29
CA PRO A 648 -4.63 -23.79 4.11
C PRO A 648 -5.14 -23.38 5.51
N TYR A 649 -4.71 -22.24 6.07
CA TYR A 649 -5.17 -21.83 7.39
C TYR A 649 -6.51 -21.09 7.34
N ALA A 650 -7.46 -21.53 8.16
CA ALA A 650 -8.52 -20.68 8.67
C ALA A 650 -7.96 -19.95 9.90
N ASN A 651 -7.76 -18.63 9.80
CA ASN A 651 -7.09 -17.84 10.83
C ASN A 651 -8.00 -16.69 11.29
N ASP A 652 -8.15 -15.68 10.46
CA ASP A 652 -8.69 -14.36 10.81
C ASP A 652 -9.72 -13.82 9.82
N GLN A 653 -10.02 -14.55 8.73
CA GLN A 653 -10.98 -14.14 7.71
C GLN A 653 -12.44 -13.94 8.19
N ASP A 654 -12.80 -14.42 9.39
CA ASP A 654 -14.17 -14.38 9.92
C ASP A 654 -14.72 -12.95 10.11
N TRP A 655 -13.84 -11.95 10.11
CA TRP A 655 -14.21 -10.54 10.03
C TRP A 655 -15.12 -10.21 8.83
N VAL A 656 -15.04 -10.95 7.71
CA VAL A 656 -15.96 -10.76 6.58
C VAL A 656 -17.42 -10.96 7.00
N LEU A 657 -17.70 -12.07 7.69
CA LEU A 657 -19.05 -12.40 8.13
C LEU A 657 -19.48 -11.50 9.29
N ALA A 658 -18.55 -11.11 10.17
CA ALA A 658 -18.82 -10.11 11.20
C ALA A 658 -19.20 -8.75 10.60
N HIS A 659 -18.51 -8.29 9.55
CA HIS A 659 -18.83 -7.04 8.85
C HIS A 659 -20.14 -7.14 8.06
N LEU A 660 -20.45 -8.29 7.45
CA LEU A 660 -21.75 -8.52 6.82
C LEU A 660 -22.88 -8.32 7.83
N LEU A 661 -22.82 -8.99 8.99
CA LEU A 661 -23.83 -8.85 10.04
C LEU A 661 -23.85 -7.44 10.64
N GLN A 662 -22.69 -6.79 10.76
CA GLN A 662 -22.62 -5.39 11.21
C GLN A 662 -23.38 -4.44 10.27
N ILE A 663 -23.26 -4.63 8.96
CA ILE A 663 -24.01 -3.85 7.96
C ILE A 663 -25.51 -4.14 8.07
N GLU A 664 -25.91 -5.42 8.14
CA GLU A 664 -27.32 -5.81 8.30
C GLU A 664 -27.95 -5.18 9.56
N GLU A 665 -27.21 -5.17 10.67
CA GLU A 665 -27.66 -4.56 11.93
C GLU A 665 -27.82 -3.05 11.85
N ASP A 666 -26.90 -2.35 11.15
CA ASP A 666 -26.98 -0.91 10.97
C ASP A 666 -28.15 -0.51 10.06
N ASP A 667 -28.45 -1.31 9.04
CA ASP A 667 -29.61 -1.10 8.17
C ASP A 667 -30.93 -1.35 8.89
N ALA A 668 -31.03 -2.43 9.66
CA ALA A 668 -32.20 -2.71 10.47
C ALA A 668 -32.47 -1.63 11.54
N PHE A 669 -31.44 -0.94 12.03
CA PHE A 669 -31.62 0.15 12.99
C PHE A 669 -32.34 1.36 12.36
N ASP A 670 -32.01 1.71 11.13
CA ASP A 670 -32.62 2.85 10.42
C ASP A 670 -34.03 2.53 9.91
N GLU A 671 -34.32 1.26 9.65
CA GLU A 671 -35.66 0.75 9.27
C GLU A 671 -36.63 0.56 10.45
N GLY A 672 -36.33 1.11 11.64
CA GLY A 672 -37.06 0.89 12.90
C GLY A 672 -38.60 0.82 12.78
N PRO A 673 -39.29 0.11 13.70
CA PRO A 673 -40.66 -0.34 13.53
C PRO A 673 -41.56 0.83 13.09
N VAL A 674 -42.37 0.61 12.05
CA VAL A 674 -43.46 1.52 11.66
C VAL A 674 -44.42 1.62 12.83
N ASN A 675 -44.11 2.48 13.78
CA ASN A 675 -44.89 2.72 14.97
C ASN A 675 -45.93 3.75 14.59
N THR A 676 -47.11 3.28 14.21
CA THR A 676 -48.32 4.08 13.98
C THR A 676 -48.89 4.71 15.27
N ASP A 677 -48.06 5.04 16.26
CA ASP A 677 -48.52 5.60 17.52
C ASP A 677 -47.45 6.47 18.19
N PHE A 678 -47.24 7.67 17.65
CA PHE A 678 -46.75 8.83 18.43
C PHE A 678 -47.39 10.11 17.91
N SER A 679 -48.73 10.16 17.92
CA SER A 679 -49.49 11.40 17.82
C SER A 679 -49.73 11.98 19.22
N SER A 680 -48.74 12.65 19.83
CA SER A 680 -48.97 13.80 20.74
C SER A 680 -47.70 14.22 21.50
N ALA A 681 -46.88 15.07 20.89
CA ALA A 681 -46.08 16.07 21.62
C ALA A 681 -45.54 17.13 20.64
N ARG A 682 -46.46 17.89 20.00
CA ARG A 682 -46.08 19.11 19.27
C ARG A 682 -45.88 20.24 20.29
N LEU A 683 -44.64 20.51 20.67
CA LEU A 683 -44.24 21.85 21.11
C LEU A 683 -44.04 22.71 19.86
N GLY A 684 -44.81 23.79 19.80
CA GLY A 684 -45.11 24.52 18.58
C GLY A 684 -43.97 25.37 18.06
N PHE A 685 -43.83 25.37 16.74
CA PHE A 685 -43.56 26.58 15.98
C PHE A 685 -44.47 26.57 14.74
N GLN A 686 -45.39 27.54 14.68
CA GLN A 686 -46.30 27.75 13.57
C GLN A 686 -45.51 28.09 12.30
N ALA A 687 -45.51 27.18 11.33
CA ALA A 687 -45.16 27.52 9.95
C ALA A 687 -46.37 28.25 9.31
N SER A 688 -46.27 29.57 9.21
CA SER A 688 -47.16 30.34 8.34
C SER A 688 -46.78 30.08 6.89
N LYS A 689 -47.71 29.50 6.13
CA LYS A 689 -47.67 29.44 4.67
C LYS A 689 -47.61 30.87 4.11
N LEU A 690 -46.51 31.19 3.43
CA LEU A 690 -46.43 32.34 2.54
C LEU A 690 -46.04 31.85 1.15
N GLN A 691 -47.05 31.78 0.28
CA GLN A 691 -46.87 31.79 -1.17
C GLN A 691 -46.01 32.99 -1.54
N TYR A 692 -44.95 32.79 -2.32
CA TYR A 692 -44.27 33.89 -3.00
C TYR A 692 -44.20 33.64 -4.50
N ARG A 693 -45.08 34.37 -5.18
CA ARG A 693 -44.98 34.71 -6.60
C ARG A 693 -43.74 35.56 -6.85
N ASP A 694 -43.10 35.24 -7.96
CA ASP A 694 -42.24 36.04 -8.81
C ASP A 694 -42.22 37.57 -8.53
N ARG A 695 -41.08 38.08 -8.02
CA ARG A 695 -40.65 39.48 -8.14
C ARG A 695 -39.13 39.57 -8.12
N ARG A 696 -38.55 39.98 -9.26
CA ARG A 696 -37.18 40.50 -9.39
C ARG A 696 -36.96 41.62 -8.36
N LEU A 697 -36.00 41.45 -7.46
CA LEU A 697 -35.49 42.52 -6.60
C LEU A 697 -33.96 42.51 -6.58
N ASP A 698 -33.45 43.73 -6.56
CA ASP A 698 -32.14 44.21 -7.02
C ASP A 698 -30.99 43.92 -6.03
N LYS A 699 -29.86 43.42 -6.57
CA LYS A 699 -28.65 43.00 -5.83
C LYS A 699 -27.85 44.17 -5.21
N SER A 700 -28.28 45.41 -5.41
CA SER A 700 -27.60 46.61 -4.93
C SER A 700 -27.79 46.90 -3.42
N CYS A 701 -28.81 46.32 -2.77
CA CYS A 701 -29.16 46.67 -1.39
C CYS A 701 -28.42 45.84 -0.31
N GLN A 702 -28.04 44.58 -0.59
CA GLN A 702 -27.31 43.74 0.36
C GLN A 702 -25.86 44.23 0.60
N LEU A 703 -25.22 44.86 -0.38
CA LEU A 703 -23.85 45.38 -0.23
C LEU A 703 -23.77 46.59 0.73
N ARG A 704 -24.85 47.38 0.85
CA ARG A 704 -24.89 48.57 1.73
C ARG A 704 -25.04 48.23 3.21
N MET A 705 -25.65 47.08 3.57
CA MET A 705 -25.77 46.67 4.97
C MET A 705 -24.45 46.09 5.52
N THR A 706 -23.65 45.44 4.68
CA THR A 706 -22.35 44.88 5.09
C THR A 706 -21.30 45.98 5.32
N LEU A 707 -21.30 47.05 4.51
CA LEU A 707 -20.35 48.17 4.65
C LEU A 707 -20.58 49.05 5.90
N LYS A 708 -21.83 49.16 6.38
CA LYS A 708 -22.14 49.91 7.62
C LYS A 708 -21.65 49.20 8.89
N ARG A 709 -21.52 47.86 8.88
CA ARG A 709 -20.97 47.08 10.01
C ARG A 709 -19.45 47.13 10.09
N VAL A 710 -18.75 47.37 8.98
CA VAL A 710 -17.28 47.49 8.96
C VAL A 710 -16.83 48.85 9.50
N THR A 711 -17.61 49.91 9.29
CA THR A 711 -17.27 51.27 9.77
C THR A 711 -17.44 51.46 11.28
N SER A 712 -18.27 50.67 11.95
CA SER A 712 -18.45 50.74 13.42
C SER A 712 -17.30 50.10 14.22
N ILE A 713 -16.41 49.32 13.59
CA ILE A 713 -15.27 48.68 14.25
C ILE A 713 -14.06 49.65 14.40
N CYS A 714 -14.10 50.82 13.74
CA CYS A 714 -12.97 51.76 13.70
C CYS A 714 -13.03 52.93 14.71
N GLN A 715 -13.89 52.90 15.74
CA GLN A 715 -14.02 53.99 16.72
C GLN A 715 -13.83 53.54 18.19
N LEU A 716 -12.74 52.83 18.50
CA LEU A 716 -12.35 52.54 19.89
C LEU A 716 -11.06 53.28 20.31
N PRO A 717 -10.91 53.73 21.57
CA PRO A 717 -9.82 54.62 22.00
C PRO A 717 -8.45 53.93 22.15
N GLN A 718 -7.39 54.73 22.01
CA GLN A 718 -5.98 54.37 21.74
C GLN A 718 -5.14 53.75 22.89
N HIS A 719 -5.66 52.85 23.72
CA HIS A 719 -4.80 52.17 24.71
C HIS A 719 -5.01 50.66 24.76
N ASN A 720 -4.46 49.98 23.75
CA ASN A 720 -3.85 48.63 23.80
C ASN A 720 -3.71 48.11 22.36
N LEU A 721 -2.60 48.48 21.70
CA LEU A 721 -2.28 48.02 20.34
C LEU A 721 -1.56 46.65 20.39
N ARG A 722 -2.34 45.57 20.39
CA ARG A 722 -1.97 44.34 19.65
C ARG A 722 -2.62 44.45 18.26
N ILE A 723 -1.81 44.76 17.25
CA ILE A 723 -2.19 44.74 15.83
C ILE A 723 -1.87 43.32 15.27
N PRO A 724 -1.83 43.06 13.94
CA PRO A 724 -2.85 42.62 12.98
C PRO A 724 -2.71 41.13 12.57
N VAL A 725 -3.74 40.30 12.76
CA VAL A 725 -3.86 38.98 12.07
C VAL A 725 -5.26 38.84 11.47
N LYS A 726 -6.28 39.32 12.19
CA LYS A 726 -7.68 39.28 11.74
C LYS A 726 -7.99 40.06 10.45
N MET A 727 -7.26 41.13 10.13
CA MET A 727 -7.50 41.86 8.87
C MET A 727 -7.02 41.09 7.63
N ILE A 728 -5.96 40.29 7.76
CA ILE A 728 -5.43 39.49 6.63
C ILE A 728 -6.41 38.35 6.33
N TYR A 729 -6.89 37.65 7.36
CA TYR A 729 -7.89 36.59 7.20
C TYR A 729 -9.21 37.10 6.61
N LEU A 730 -9.70 38.27 7.02
CA LEU A 730 -10.93 38.85 6.44
C LEU A 730 -10.77 39.19 4.95
N SER A 731 -9.57 39.54 4.49
CA SER A 731 -9.30 39.79 3.07
C SER A 731 -9.16 38.51 2.25
N TYR A 732 -8.77 37.39 2.85
CA TYR A 732 -8.71 36.08 2.18
C TYR A 732 -10.10 35.52 1.91
N GLU A 733 -10.98 35.46 2.92
CA GLU A 733 -12.33 34.89 2.76
C GLU A 733 -13.21 35.70 1.80
N LEU A 734 -13.03 37.04 1.79
CA LEU A 734 -13.80 37.90 0.90
C LEU A 734 -13.38 37.75 -0.56
N LEU A 735 -12.09 37.49 -0.82
CA LEU A 735 -11.58 37.27 -2.19
C LEU A 735 -12.01 35.89 -2.72
N ASP A 736 -11.96 34.89 -1.86
CA ASP A 736 -12.32 33.51 -2.18
C ASP A 736 -13.83 33.39 -2.47
N ALA A 737 -14.67 34.00 -1.63
CA ALA A 737 -16.12 34.05 -1.86
C ALA A 737 -16.52 34.75 -3.18
N ILE A 738 -15.72 35.73 -3.64
CA ILE A 738 -15.97 36.43 -4.91
C ILE A 738 -15.54 35.60 -6.12
N LEU A 739 -14.49 34.78 -5.99
CA LEU A 739 -13.94 33.95 -7.07
C LEU A 739 -14.77 32.68 -7.31
N THR A 740 -15.37 32.12 -6.25
CA THR A 740 -16.15 30.88 -6.30
C THR A 740 -17.53 31.07 -6.95
N TYR A 741 -18.09 32.29 -6.96
CA TYR A 741 -19.48 32.54 -7.36
C TYR A 741 -19.70 33.23 -8.73
N LEU A 742 -18.68 33.35 -9.59
CA LEU A 742 -18.81 34.04 -10.89
C LEU A 742 -18.60 33.10 -12.11
N PRO A 743 -19.61 32.96 -13.01
CA PRO A 743 -19.48 32.15 -14.22
C PRO A 743 -18.40 32.65 -15.19
N THR A 744 -17.78 31.72 -15.91
CA THR A 744 -16.50 31.82 -16.65
C THR A 744 -16.41 32.99 -17.64
N ARG A 745 -17.53 33.48 -18.20
CA ARG A 745 -17.53 34.52 -19.26
C ARG A 745 -17.43 35.99 -18.78
N LYS A 746 -17.37 36.28 -17.47
CA LYS A 746 -17.22 37.66 -16.95
C LYS A 746 -15.90 37.97 -16.24
N LYS A 747 -14.91 37.06 -16.25
CA LYS A 747 -13.60 37.24 -15.59
C LYS A 747 -12.75 38.40 -16.12
N TRP A 748 -12.99 38.88 -17.35
CA TRP A 748 -12.20 39.98 -17.95
C TRP A 748 -12.53 41.37 -17.36
N LEU A 749 -13.77 41.61 -16.93
CA LEU A 749 -14.17 42.91 -16.36
C LEU A 749 -13.55 43.14 -14.97
N LEU A 750 -13.35 42.06 -14.20
CA LEU A 750 -12.70 42.09 -12.87
C LEU A 750 -11.21 42.45 -12.95
N ARG A 751 -10.51 42.00 -14.02
CA ARG A 751 -9.09 42.31 -14.24
C ARG A 751 -8.82 43.81 -14.40
N ARG A 752 -9.82 44.60 -14.84
CA ARG A 752 -9.66 46.04 -15.06
C ARG A 752 -9.98 46.86 -13.80
N THR A 753 -10.92 46.42 -12.97
CA THR A 753 -11.28 47.09 -11.70
C THR A 753 -10.31 46.76 -10.55
N CYS A 754 -9.70 45.58 -10.53
CA CYS A 754 -8.74 45.19 -9.48
C CYS A 754 -7.43 46.00 -9.50
N LYS A 755 -7.02 46.58 -10.64
CA LYS A 755 -5.79 47.38 -10.73
C LYS A 755 -5.87 48.65 -9.85
N ALA A 756 -7.02 49.33 -9.85
CA ALA A 756 -7.22 50.54 -9.04
C ALA A 756 -7.37 50.25 -7.53
N PHE A 757 -7.89 49.08 -7.17
CA PHE A 757 -8.03 48.66 -5.76
C PHE A 757 -6.70 48.18 -5.18
N ASN A 758 -5.88 47.48 -5.97
CA ASN A 758 -4.54 47.04 -5.57
C ASN A 758 -3.59 48.20 -5.30
N ASP A 759 -3.64 49.28 -6.10
CA ASP A 759 -2.75 50.43 -5.89
C ASP A 759 -3.02 51.16 -4.56
N VAL A 760 -4.28 51.24 -4.13
CA VAL A 760 -4.67 51.84 -2.84
C VAL A 760 -4.29 50.95 -1.66
N LEU A 761 -4.48 49.63 -1.80
CA LEU A 761 -4.12 48.66 -0.76
C LEU A 761 -2.60 48.58 -0.58
N LEU A 762 -1.83 48.57 -1.67
CA LEU A 762 -0.36 48.61 -1.66
C LEU A 762 0.18 49.91 -1.06
N GLN A 763 -0.42 51.07 -1.36
CA GLN A 763 -0.02 52.33 -0.72
C GLN A 763 -0.29 52.35 0.79
N GLN A 764 -1.38 51.74 1.26
CA GLN A 764 -1.68 51.57 2.68
C GLN A 764 -0.70 50.58 3.34
N LEU A 765 -0.38 49.48 2.68
CA LEU A 765 0.60 48.49 3.15
C LEU A 765 2.01 49.09 3.27
N PHE A 766 2.45 49.87 2.28
CA PHE A 766 3.75 50.55 2.31
C PHE A 766 3.82 51.65 3.37
N LYS A 767 2.72 52.38 3.62
CA LYS A 767 2.64 53.34 4.74
C LYS A 767 2.70 52.64 6.10
N MET A 768 2.09 51.47 6.22
CA MET A 768 2.10 50.66 7.45
C MET A 768 3.48 50.05 7.70
N LEU A 769 4.15 49.52 6.67
CA LEU A 769 5.52 49.02 6.73
C LEU A 769 6.54 50.11 7.09
N ARG A 770 6.40 51.34 6.55
CA ARG A 770 7.25 52.48 6.94
C ARG A 770 7.01 52.95 8.37
N LYS A 771 5.79 52.82 8.91
CA LYS A 771 5.48 53.10 10.33
C LYS A 771 6.07 52.05 11.25
N LEU A 772 5.98 50.77 10.89
CA LEU A 772 6.64 49.64 11.59
C LEU A 772 8.16 49.79 11.60
N GLN A 773 8.75 50.14 10.45
CA GLN A 773 10.20 50.33 10.32
C GLN A 773 10.73 51.54 11.11
N ARG A 774 9.90 52.58 11.33
CA ARG A 774 10.23 53.71 12.22
C ARG A 774 10.04 53.38 13.70
N ALA A 775 9.00 52.62 14.06
CA ALA A 775 8.76 52.17 15.44
C ALA A 775 9.85 51.19 15.95
N CYS A 776 10.43 50.40 15.05
CA CYS A 776 11.54 49.48 15.39
C CYS A 776 12.88 50.17 15.62
N LYS A 777 13.07 51.44 15.23
CA LYS A 777 14.32 52.19 15.50
C LYS A 777 14.42 52.74 16.93
N THR A 778 13.35 52.66 17.72
CA THR A 778 13.28 53.24 19.07
C THR A 778 13.18 52.20 20.20
N LEU A 779 13.39 50.92 19.90
CA LEU A 779 13.37 49.85 20.91
C LEU A 779 14.80 49.34 21.19
N PRO A 780 15.27 49.40 22.44
CA PRO A 780 16.52 48.76 22.84
C PRO A 780 16.28 47.26 23.10
N GLY A 781 17.06 46.40 22.45
CA GLY A 781 17.19 44.97 22.78
C GLY A 781 16.21 44.01 22.09
N ASN A 782 16.77 43.08 21.32
CA ASN A 782 16.27 41.74 20.95
C ASN A 782 14.78 41.56 20.55
N VAL A 783 14.40 42.05 19.37
CA VAL A 783 13.28 41.49 18.60
C VAL A 783 13.77 41.18 17.18
N LYS A 784 13.90 39.89 16.83
CA LYS A 784 14.21 39.40 15.47
C LYS A 784 12.90 39.10 14.74
N PHE A 785 12.69 39.68 13.56
CA PHE A 785 11.62 39.28 12.62
C PHE A 785 12.12 38.15 11.71
N LEU A 786 11.30 37.13 11.45
CA LEU A 786 11.59 36.02 10.54
C LEU A 786 11.25 36.42 9.09
N PRO A 787 12.22 36.40 8.15
CA PRO A 787 12.01 36.76 6.73
C PRO A 787 11.05 35.85 5.95
N HIS A 788 10.75 34.68 6.50
CA HIS A 788 10.11 33.55 5.80
C HIS A 788 8.62 33.75 5.47
N GLU A 789 7.90 34.56 6.27
CA GLU A 789 6.46 34.79 6.09
C GLU A 789 6.17 35.79 4.96
N MET A 790 7.07 36.77 4.77
CA MET A 790 6.99 37.69 3.64
C MET A 790 7.34 37.00 2.32
N GLU A 791 8.24 36.02 2.35
CA GLU A 791 8.61 35.21 1.19
C GLU A 791 7.45 34.32 0.71
N HIS A 792 6.69 33.73 1.65
CA HIS A 792 5.48 32.96 1.31
C HIS A 792 4.39 33.83 0.68
N PHE A 793 4.15 35.02 1.22
CA PHE A 793 3.17 35.94 0.65
C PHE A 793 3.59 36.44 -0.74
N TYR A 794 4.89 36.65 -0.96
CA TYR A 794 5.42 37.07 -2.25
C TYR A 794 5.31 35.97 -3.32
N ASN A 795 5.64 34.73 -2.97
CA ASN A 795 5.52 33.58 -3.86
C ASN A 795 4.05 33.24 -4.17
N PHE A 796 3.14 33.46 -3.22
CA PHE A 796 1.70 33.32 -3.43
C PHE A 796 1.15 34.32 -4.47
N LEU A 797 1.56 35.58 -4.41
CA LEU A 797 1.14 36.60 -5.38
C LEU A 797 1.65 36.33 -6.81
N LEU A 798 2.84 35.72 -6.92
CA LEU A 798 3.43 35.26 -8.18
C LEU A 798 2.71 34.02 -8.74
N GLN A 799 2.37 33.04 -7.90
CA GLN A 799 1.63 31.84 -8.31
C GLN A 799 0.18 32.15 -8.71
N ALA A 800 -0.43 33.17 -8.09
CA ALA A 800 -1.78 33.64 -8.44
C ALA A 800 -1.83 34.48 -9.74
N GLY A 801 -0.70 34.76 -10.39
CA GLY A 801 -0.62 35.52 -11.64
C GLY A 801 -1.03 37.00 -11.51
N LEU A 802 -0.94 37.57 -10.30
CA LEU A 802 -1.41 38.92 -9.98
C LEU A 802 -0.33 40.01 -10.17
N TYR A 803 0.89 39.63 -10.55
CA TYR A 803 1.98 40.58 -10.83
C TYR A 803 3.01 39.95 -11.78
N GLU A 804 3.14 40.48 -12.99
CA GLU A 804 4.21 40.10 -13.93
C GLU A 804 5.27 41.21 -13.94
N GLY A 805 6.50 40.91 -13.51
CA GLY A 805 7.62 41.85 -13.64
C GLY A 805 8.79 41.79 -12.66
N LEU A 806 8.89 40.81 -11.74
CA LEU A 806 10.09 40.65 -10.89
C LEU A 806 10.66 39.22 -10.93
N PRO A 807 11.99 39.03 -10.83
CA PRO A 807 12.61 37.72 -10.92
C PRO A 807 12.33 36.86 -9.68
N ARG A 808 12.30 35.53 -9.87
CA ARG A 808 12.22 34.55 -8.78
C ARG A 808 13.46 34.67 -7.88
N VAL A 809 13.25 34.62 -6.56
CA VAL A 809 14.35 34.51 -5.60
C VAL A 809 14.96 33.11 -5.73
N THR A 810 16.15 33.04 -6.32
CA THR A 810 16.97 31.82 -6.41
C THR A 810 18.00 31.75 -5.30
N GLU A 811 18.54 30.56 -5.06
CA GLU A 811 19.51 30.22 -3.99
C GLU A 811 20.76 31.13 -3.97
N SER A 812 21.13 31.73 -5.10
CA SER A 812 22.20 32.73 -5.22
C SER A 812 21.93 34.03 -4.42
N HIS A 813 20.68 34.40 -4.16
CA HIS A 813 20.32 35.58 -3.35
C HIS A 813 20.48 35.35 -1.84
N ARG A 814 20.61 34.10 -1.38
CA ARG A 814 20.88 33.78 0.04
C ARG A 814 22.30 34.15 0.45
N TYR A 815 23.26 34.09 -0.49
CA TYR A 815 24.67 34.40 -0.22
C TYR A 815 24.94 35.91 -0.07
N GLU A 816 24.26 36.78 -0.84
CA GLU A 816 24.41 38.25 -0.68
C GLU A 816 23.84 38.78 0.64
N TRP A 817 22.98 38.02 1.34
CA TRP A 817 22.44 38.39 2.65
C TRP A 817 23.31 37.91 3.83
N GLY A 818 24.20 36.94 3.60
CA GLY A 818 25.15 36.44 4.60
C GLY A 818 26.32 37.38 4.87
N ASP A 819 26.77 38.14 3.87
CA ASP A 819 27.95 39.01 3.96
C ASP A 819 27.73 40.32 4.74
N LYS A 820 26.51 40.58 5.24
CA LYS A 820 26.17 41.83 5.95
C LYS A 820 26.01 41.72 7.47
N TYR A 821 26.15 40.53 8.06
CA TYR A 821 26.04 40.33 9.51
C TYR A 821 27.15 39.41 10.03
N GLN A 822 28.27 40.02 10.46
CA GLN A 822 29.39 39.33 11.13
C GLN A 822 28.95 38.71 12.48
N TYR A 823 29.24 37.42 12.66
CA TYR A 823 29.46 36.82 13.98
C TYR A 823 30.97 36.52 14.13
N PRO A 824 31.58 36.72 15.32
CA PRO A 824 33.03 36.70 15.46
C PRO A 824 33.58 35.27 15.51
N HIS A 825 34.58 35.00 14.67
CA HIS A 825 35.51 33.88 14.81
C HIS A 825 36.74 34.33 15.62
N GLU A 826 37.12 33.58 16.65
CA GLU A 826 38.50 33.54 17.14
C GLU A 826 39.04 32.09 17.03
N PRO A 827 40.33 31.90 16.65
CA PRO A 827 40.93 30.60 16.40
C PRO A 827 41.75 30.10 17.60
N TYR A 828 41.80 28.78 17.81
CA TYR A 828 42.83 28.15 18.64
C TYR A 828 43.49 26.99 17.88
N ASP A 829 44.71 27.23 17.45
CA ASP A 829 45.70 26.22 17.09
C ASP A 829 46.49 25.77 18.35
N HIS A 830 46.91 24.49 18.32
CA HIS A 830 47.92 23.80 19.15
C HIS A 830 47.62 23.43 20.63
N LEU A 831 47.48 22.12 20.88
CA LEU A 831 48.09 21.39 22.01
C LEU A 831 48.05 19.85 21.77
N PRO A 832 49.09 19.08 22.12
CA PRO A 832 49.18 17.65 21.85
C PRO A 832 48.51 16.83 22.95
N PHE A 833 47.51 16.02 22.63
CA PHE A 833 46.94 15.06 23.59
C PHE A 833 47.59 13.69 23.44
N THR A 834 48.42 13.35 24.42
CA THR A 834 48.98 12.01 24.65
C THR A 834 47.90 11.04 25.17
N LEU A 835 48.04 9.78 24.78
CA LEU A 835 47.04 8.70 24.83
C LEU A 835 46.78 8.10 26.23
N THR A 836 46.92 8.87 27.31
CA THR A 836 46.95 8.32 28.69
C THR A 836 45.92 8.89 29.66
N GLN A 837 44.94 9.68 29.20
CA GLN A 837 43.88 10.21 30.07
C GLN A 837 42.44 9.99 29.56
N ALA A 838 42.21 9.06 28.63
CA ALA A 838 40.88 8.76 28.09
C ALA A 838 40.22 7.51 28.71
N SER A 839 40.47 7.21 29.99
CA SER A 839 39.86 6.05 30.67
C SER A 839 38.77 6.40 31.69
N LYS A 840 38.28 7.65 31.74
CA LYS A 840 37.30 8.07 32.76
C LYS A 840 36.12 8.97 32.33
N MET A 841 35.75 9.04 31.05
CA MET A 841 34.54 9.79 30.65
C MET A 841 33.56 8.92 29.85
N HIS A 842 32.43 8.59 30.47
CA HIS A 842 31.22 8.07 29.82
C HIS A 842 30.43 9.24 29.24
N ASN A 843 30.31 9.37 27.91
CA ASN A 843 29.20 10.14 27.32
C ASN A 843 28.93 9.81 25.84
N SER A 844 27.65 9.81 25.47
CA SER A 844 27.05 9.41 24.19
C SER A 844 27.27 10.38 23.02
N LEU A 845 28.05 11.45 23.20
CA LEU A 845 28.32 12.45 22.16
C LEU A 845 29.38 12.02 21.13
N TYR A 846 30.21 11.02 21.45
CA TYR A 846 31.31 10.57 20.59
C TYR A 846 30.82 9.74 19.37
N ALA A 847 29.68 9.06 19.51
CA ALA A 847 29.07 8.27 18.43
C ALA A 847 28.51 9.16 17.31
N SER A 848 27.98 10.34 17.66
CA SER A 848 27.37 11.27 16.71
C SER A 848 28.43 12.03 15.89
N VAL A 849 29.57 12.37 16.50
CA VAL A 849 30.67 13.07 15.81
C VAL A 849 31.42 12.13 14.86
N CYS A 850 31.63 10.86 15.23
CA CYS A 850 32.20 9.86 14.32
C CYS A 850 31.24 9.48 13.18
N GLY A 851 29.92 9.47 13.41
CA GLY A 851 28.92 9.22 12.37
C GLY A 851 28.85 10.32 11.32
N LEU A 852 28.96 11.60 11.74
CA LEU A 852 28.98 12.75 10.83
C LEU A 852 30.28 12.85 10.02
N MET A 853 31.43 12.52 10.60
CA MET A 853 32.70 12.44 9.86
C MET A 853 32.71 11.31 8.82
N MET A 854 32.04 10.19 9.10
CA MET A 854 31.92 9.05 8.18
C MET A 854 30.96 9.33 7.02
N LEU A 855 29.88 10.09 7.24
CA LEU A 855 28.99 10.55 6.16
C LEU A 855 29.67 11.59 5.27
N TYR A 856 30.51 12.47 5.85
CA TYR A 856 31.27 13.45 5.09
C TYR A 856 32.38 12.80 4.24
N LEU A 857 33.03 11.74 4.74
CA LEU A 857 34.00 10.93 3.99
C LEU A 857 33.33 10.03 2.93
N TYR A 858 32.08 9.61 3.15
CA TYR A 858 31.29 8.85 2.19
C TYR A 858 30.89 9.69 0.96
N ASP A 859 30.58 10.97 1.16
CA ASP A 859 30.25 11.88 0.05
C ASP A 859 31.50 12.35 -0.72
N MET A 860 32.65 12.51 -0.06
CA MET A 860 33.88 12.97 -0.70
C MET A 860 34.58 11.96 -1.62
N HIS A 861 34.36 10.65 -1.47
CA HIS A 861 35.07 9.62 -2.24
C HIS A 861 34.20 8.90 -3.29
N ARG A 862 33.06 9.49 -3.64
CA ARG A 862 32.19 8.99 -4.72
C ARG A 862 32.77 9.22 -6.13
N GLU A 863 33.83 10.01 -6.27
CA GLU A 863 34.45 10.34 -7.56
C GLU A 863 35.74 9.57 -7.90
N GLU A 864 36.34 8.80 -6.97
CA GLU A 864 37.53 8.00 -7.28
C GLU A 864 37.39 6.56 -6.77
N GLY A 865 37.28 5.60 -7.70
CA GLY A 865 36.99 4.20 -7.42
C GLY A 865 38.09 3.44 -6.69
N VAL A 866 38.12 3.53 -5.35
CA VAL A 866 38.97 2.68 -4.50
C VAL A 866 38.19 2.21 -3.24
N MET A 867 37.66 0.99 -3.25
CA MET A 867 37.13 0.32 -2.05
C MET A 867 37.54 -1.15 -2.01
N GLY A 868 38.64 -1.45 -1.30
CA GLY A 868 39.11 -2.83 -1.10
C GLY A 868 39.48 -3.21 0.33
N VAL A 869 39.55 -2.27 1.29
CA VAL A 869 40.17 -2.57 2.61
C VAL A 869 39.37 -2.07 3.83
N CYS A 870 38.43 -1.13 3.67
CA CYS A 870 37.72 -0.54 4.83
C CYS A 870 36.45 -1.29 5.27
N GLY A 871 35.79 -2.06 4.38
CA GLY A 871 34.55 -2.79 4.72
C GLY A 871 34.73 -3.92 5.73
N THR A 872 35.92 -4.55 5.75
CA THR A 872 36.21 -5.72 6.59
C THR A 872 36.43 -5.36 8.06
N TRP A 873 36.82 -4.11 8.35
CA TRP A 873 37.05 -3.64 9.72
C TRP A 873 35.76 -3.24 10.46
N ALA A 874 34.75 -2.73 9.73
CA ALA A 874 33.46 -2.34 10.32
C ALA A 874 32.64 -3.53 10.83
N VAL A 875 32.70 -4.68 10.13
CA VAL A 875 32.03 -5.92 10.54
C VAL A 875 32.69 -6.53 11.79
N TYR A 876 34.02 -6.42 11.92
CA TYR A 876 34.75 -6.98 13.06
C TYR A 876 34.48 -6.23 14.38
N CYS A 877 34.37 -4.90 14.33
CA CYS A 877 34.06 -4.09 15.52
C CYS A 877 32.60 -4.22 15.98
N SER A 878 31.65 -4.38 15.06
CA SER A 878 30.23 -4.57 15.41
C SER A 878 29.99 -5.97 16.03
N TYR A 879 30.65 -7.00 15.50
CA TYR A 879 30.54 -8.37 16.01
C TYR A 879 31.10 -8.52 17.44
N CYS A 880 32.22 -7.88 17.75
CA CYS A 880 32.84 -7.92 19.10
C CYS A 880 32.07 -7.13 20.18
N ASN A 881 31.27 -6.11 19.81
CA ASN A 881 30.46 -5.36 20.77
C ASN A 881 29.12 -6.06 21.13
N SER A 882 28.64 -6.95 20.26
CA SER A 882 27.34 -7.64 20.43
C SER A 882 27.36 -8.85 21.38
N ARG A 883 28.53 -9.32 21.84
CA ARG A 883 28.67 -10.51 22.72
C ARG A 883 29.42 -10.26 24.03
N ARG A 884 29.09 -9.19 24.76
CA ARG A 884 29.59 -8.98 26.15
C ARG A 884 28.73 -9.59 27.27
N SER A 885 27.70 -10.38 26.94
CA SER A 885 26.84 -11.04 27.95
C SER A 885 27.04 -12.56 28.08
N ALA A 886 28.05 -13.15 27.44
CA ALA A 886 28.33 -14.60 27.53
C ALA A 886 29.79 -14.87 27.89
N VAL A 887 30.21 -14.47 29.10
CA VAL A 887 31.43 -14.99 29.76
C VAL A 887 31.12 -15.19 31.24
N ARG A 888 30.30 -16.20 31.54
CA ARG A 888 30.42 -17.01 32.76
C ARG A 888 30.69 -18.42 32.25
N ASP A 889 31.67 -19.07 32.84
CA ASP A 889 32.23 -20.38 32.47
C ASP A 889 33.34 -20.36 31.41
N CYS A 890 34.52 -19.89 31.81
CA CYS A 890 35.77 -20.53 31.38
C CYS A 890 36.86 -20.37 32.45
N PRO A 891 37.58 -21.44 32.84
CA PRO A 891 38.56 -21.41 33.94
C PRO A 891 39.89 -20.74 33.54
N ASP A 892 40.67 -20.44 34.58
CA ASP A 892 41.94 -19.71 34.61
C ASP A 892 42.91 -19.93 33.44
N GLY A 893 43.40 -18.80 32.91
CA GLY A 893 44.70 -18.72 32.27
C GLY A 893 44.69 -18.08 30.88
N PHE A 894 44.76 -16.75 30.80
CA PHE A 894 45.55 -16.02 29.79
C PHE A 894 45.59 -14.53 30.18
N ARG A 895 46.61 -14.13 30.94
CA ARG A 895 47.04 -12.74 31.07
C ARG A 895 47.98 -12.43 29.90
N GLY A 896 47.72 -11.33 29.19
CA GLY A 896 48.73 -10.69 28.33
C GLY A 896 48.28 -10.49 26.89
N CYS A 897 47.71 -9.32 26.59
CA CYS A 897 47.68 -8.75 25.24
C CYS A 897 48.01 -7.25 25.35
N GLY A 898 49.25 -6.97 25.73
CA GLY A 898 49.88 -5.67 25.66
C GLY A 898 51.22 -5.79 24.93
N ALA A 899 51.20 -6.30 23.69
CA ALA A 899 52.32 -6.27 22.76
C ALA A 899 51.92 -6.94 21.43
N MET A 900 51.26 -6.20 20.53
CA MET A 900 51.26 -6.54 19.09
C MET A 900 50.98 -5.32 18.21
N MET A 901 51.59 -4.18 18.54
CA MET A 901 51.83 -3.09 17.60
C MET A 901 53.32 -3.11 17.21
N SER A 902 53.69 -4.03 16.34
CA SER A 902 54.79 -3.89 15.38
C SER A 902 54.93 -5.18 14.60
N LEU A 903 55.34 -5.05 13.33
CA LEU A 903 55.70 -6.10 12.36
C LEU A 903 54.57 -6.61 11.44
N ASN A 904 54.42 -5.82 10.38
CA ASN A 904 54.09 -6.21 9.00
C ASN A 904 54.71 -7.56 8.58
N ARG A 905 53.85 -8.52 8.15
CA ARG A 905 54.03 -9.49 7.03
C ARG A 905 53.21 -10.79 7.11
N ASN A 906 52.38 -11.03 8.13
CA ASN A 906 51.59 -12.27 8.23
C ASN A 906 50.05 -12.12 8.30
N MET A 907 49.49 -10.94 8.04
CA MET A 907 48.03 -10.73 8.09
C MET A 907 47.22 -11.49 7.02
N ALA A 908 47.82 -11.84 5.87
CA ALA A 908 47.12 -12.58 4.81
C ALA A 908 46.78 -14.02 5.20
N ARG A 909 47.54 -14.65 6.11
CA ARG A 909 47.31 -16.04 6.53
C ARG A 909 46.20 -16.18 7.58
N CYS A 910 46.02 -15.19 8.46
CA CYS A 910 44.93 -15.20 9.44
C CYS A 910 43.55 -14.94 8.79
N ALA A 911 43.49 -14.07 7.78
CA ALA A 911 42.26 -13.80 7.04
C ALA A 911 41.76 -15.04 6.26
N TYR A 912 42.69 -15.83 5.69
CA TYR A 912 42.39 -17.06 4.94
C TYR A 912 41.91 -18.21 5.85
N TRP A 913 42.42 -18.28 7.08
CA TRP A 913 42.04 -19.33 8.03
C TRP A 913 40.65 -19.10 8.66
N TYR A 914 40.27 -17.83 8.88
CA TYR A 914 38.95 -17.48 9.42
C TYR A 914 37.82 -17.54 8.37
N THR A 915 38.10 -17.12 7.12
CA THR A 915 37.14 -17.30 6.01
C THR A 915 36.87 -18.78 5.75
N GLY A 916 37.91 -19.63 5.75
CA GLY A 916 37.75 -21.08 5.57
C GLY A 916 36.92 -21.80 6.64
N ARG A 917 36.78 -21.24 7.85
CA ARG A 917 35.86 -21.76 8.88
C ARG A 917 34.43 -21.24 8.74
N MET A 918 34.22 -19.98 8.31
CA MET A 918 32.88 -19.48 7.99
C MET A 918 32.23 -20.29 6.85
N PHE A 919 33.01 -20.64 5.82
CA PHE A 919 32.53 -21.39 4.65
C PHE A 919 32.13 -22.85 4.95
N ARG A 920 32.49 -23.42 6.12
CA ARG A 920 32.09 -24.79 6.49
C ARG A 920 30.79 -24.88 7.28
N SER A 921 30.21 -23.76 7.72
CA SER A 921 29.02 -23.75 8.58
C SER A 921 27.75 -23.21 7.92
N VAL A 922 27.79 -22.84 6.62
CA VAL A 922 26.65 -22.26 5.91
C VAL A 922 26.39 -23.04 4.61
N ARG A 923 25.13 -23.46 4.39
CA ARG A 923 24.70 -24.15 3.16
C ARG A 923 24.85 -23.20 1.96
N MET A 924 25.69 -23.57 0.99
CA MET A 924 26.04 -22.77 -0.20
C MET A 924 24.97 -22.73 -1.30
N TRP A 925 23.75 -22.30 -1.00
CA TRP A 925 22.76 -21.95 -2.05
C TRP A 925 22.34 -20.47 -1.96
N GLU A 926 22.48 -19.83 -0.81
CA GLU A 926 21.99 -18.46 -0.58
C GLU A 926 23.00 -17.35 -0.90
N TYR A 927 24.28 -17.68 -1.12
CA TYR A 927 25.35 -16.69 -1.34
C TYR A 927 25.84 -16.59 -2.79
N GLN A 928 25.51 -17.58 -3.63
CA GLN A 928 25.93 -17.62 -5.04
C GLN A 928 25.18 -16.57 -5.86
N SER A 929 23.88 -16.41 -5.60
CA SER A 929 23.02 -15.36 -6.15
C SER A 929 23.52 -13.95 -5.83
N TYR A 930 24.11 -13.73 -4.65
CA TYR A 930 24.60 -12.42 -4.22
C TYR A 930 25.89 -11.99 -4.94
N LEU A 931 26.76 -12.94 -5.31
CA LEU A 931 27.98 -12.67 -6.08
C LEU A 931 27.69 -12.48 -7.57
N GLU A 932 26.70 -13.18 -8.09
CA GLU A 932 26.21 -13.04 -9.47
C GLU A 932 25.48 -11.70 -9.68
N GLU A 933 24.76 -11.20 -8.67
CA GLU A 933 24.06 -9.89 -8.72
C GLU A 933 24.98 -8.67 -8.59
N ALA A 934 26.13 -8.77 -7.90
CA ALA A 934 26.91 -7.59 -7.52
C ALA A 934 28.05 -7.22 -8.48
N PHE A 935 28.67 -8.16 -9.20
CA PHE A 935 29.95 -7.88 -9.85
C PHE A 935 30.13 -8.32 -11.31
N GLY A 936 29.30 -9.17 -11.90
CA GLY A 936 29.40 -9.47 -13.34
C GLY A 936 30.80 -9.88 -13.84
N VAL A 937 31.56 -10.64 -13.04
CA VAL A 937 32.90 -11.14 -13.43
C VAL A 937 32.85 -12.67 -13.57
N TYR A 938 32.55 -13.14 -14.78
CA TYR A 938 32.49 -14.57 -15.11
C TYR A 938 33.87 -15.25 -15.13
N GLU A 939 34.95 -14.53 -15.44
CA GLU A 939 36.30 -15.13 -15.59
C GLU A 939 36.97 -15.51 -14.25
N ALA A 940 36.58 -14.91 -13.12
CA ALA A 940 37.20 -15.19 -11.82
C ALA A 940 36.66 -16.47 -11.16
N ILE A 941 35.41 -16.86 -11.47
CA ILE A 941 34.76 -18.04 -10.91
C ILE A 941 35.33 -19.32 -11.55
N GLU A 942 35.56 -19.31 -12.87
CA GLU A 942 36.22 -20.43 -13.56
C GLU A 942 37.65 -20.69 -13.04
N ASP A 943 38.45 -19.67 -12.74
CA ASP A 943 39.81 -19.86 -12.21
C ASP A 943 39.81 -20.40 -10.76
N ILE A 944 38.78 -20.05 -9.97
CA ILE A 944 38.59 -20.58 -8.62
C ILE A 944 38.15 -22.05 -8.66
N GLU A 945 37.22 -22.42 -9.54
CA GLU A 945 36.78 -23.81 -9.71
C GLU A 945 37.92 -24.70 -10.23
N ARG A 946 38.70 -24.22 -11.21
CA ARG A 946 39.88 -24.93 -11.75
C ARG A 946 40.96 -25.15 -10.68
N ARG A 947 41.17 -24.19 -9.77
CA ARG A 947 42.09 -24.31 -8.63
C ARG A 947 41.55 -25.23 -7.53
N CYS A 948 40.23 -25.26 -7.30
CA CYS A 948 39.57 -26.16 -6.36
C CYS A 948 39.61 -27.63 -6.83
N GLU A 949 39.45 -27.89 -8.13
CA GLU A 949 39.64 -29.23 -8.71
C GLU A 949 41.10 -29.69 -8.62
N HIS A 950 42.06 -28.79 -8.86
CA HIS A 950 43.48 -29.09 -8.67
C HIS A 950 43.78 -29.47 -7.21
N PHE A 951 43.22 -28.72 -6.25
CA PHE A 951 43.41 -28.99 -4.81
C PHE A 951 42.75 -30.30 -4.36
N ASN A 952 41.59 -30.65 -4.90
CA ASN A 952 40.91 -31.93 -4.62
C ASN A 952 41.65 -33.12 -5.23
N THR A 953 42.32 -32.93 -6.37
CA THR A 953 43.12 -33.98 -7.03
C THR A 953 44.41 -34.27 -6.26
N VAL A 954 45.09 -33.23 -5.76
CA VAL A 954 46.27 -33.37 -4.87
C VAL A 954 45.88 -34.06 -3.55
N ARG A 955 44.76 -33.66 -2.95
CA ARG A 955 44.28 -34.25 -1.69
C ARG A 955 43.87 -35.71 -1.82
N ARG A 956 43.25 -36.13 -2.94
CA ARG A 956 42.95 -37.56 -3.21
C ARG A 956 44.21 -38.40 -3.42
N ARG A 957 45.30 -37.79 -3.92
CA ARG A 957 46.60 -38.44 -4.09
C ARG A 957 47.31 -38.63 -2.74
N GLU A 958 47.33 -37.59 -1.90
CA GLU A 958 47.89 -37.67 -0.53
C GLU A 958 47.09 -38.61 0.39
N TYR A 959 45.76 -38.68 0.23
CA TYR A 959 44.92 -39.62 1.00
C TYR A 959 45.13 -41.08 0.59
N ARG A 960 45.41 -41.36 -0.70
CA ARG A 960 45.78 -42.71 -1.16
C ARG A 960 47.15 -43.11 -0.65
N GLU A 961 48.12 -42.21 -0.66
CA GLU A 961 49.49 -42.48 -0.17
C GLU A 961 49.53 -42.64 1.37
N ALA A 962 48.71 -41.91 2.12
CA ALA A 962 48.61 -42.06 3.59
C ALA A 962 47.81 -43.31 4.03
N SER A 963 46.89 -43.83 3.21
CA SER A 963 46.13 -45.05 3.52
C SER A 963 46.93 -46.35 3.42
N ILE A 964 48.11 -46.31 2.78
CA ILE A 964 48.99 -47.48 2.60
C ILE A 964 49.96 -47.66 3.80
N ALA A 965 50.15 -46.63 4.65
CA ALA A 965 51.17 -46.63 5.70
C ALA A 965 50.67 -46.79 7.16
N GLY A 966 49.36 -46.96 7.40
CA GLY A 966 48.84 -47.60 8.63
C GLY A 966 49.21 -47.00 10.01
N VAL A 967 49.52 -45.70 10.15
CA VAL A 967 49.76 -45.11 11.49
C VAL A 967 49.10 -43.72 11.60
N TRP A 968 48.07 -43.60 12.43
CA TRP A 968 47.49 -42.31 12.82
C TRP A 968 47.72 -42.05 14.31
N ARG A 969 48.46 -40.98 14.64
CA ARG A 969 48.43 -40.29 15.94
C ARG A 969 48.21 -38.81 15.70
N PRO A 970 47.32 -38.11 16.42
CA PRO A 970 47.16 -36.67 16.27
C PRO A 970 48.21 -35.91 17.09
N PRO A 971 48.98 -34.97 16.51
CA PRO A 971 49.75 -34.02 17.30
C PRO A 971 48.94 -32.76 17.60
N ARG A 972 49.16 -32.27 18.83
CA ARG A 972 48.66 -31.02 19.41
C ARG A 972 49.18 -29.78 18.65
N TRP A 973 48.34 -28.75 18.59
CA TRP A 973 48.61 -27.46 17.96
C TRP A 973 49.43 -26.52 18.88
N PRO A 974 50.45 -25.81 18.38
CA PRO A 974 50.81 -24.46 18.83
C PRO A 974 49.97 -23.41 18.10
#